data_AF-A0A9E6AN68-F1
#
_entry.id   AF-A0A9E6AN68-F1
#
_cell.length_a   1.000
_cell.length_b   1.000
_cell.length_c   1.000
_cell.angle_alpha   90.00
_cell.angle_beta   90.00
_cell.angle_gamma   90.00
#
_symmetry.space_group_name_H-M   'P 1'
#
loop_
_entity.id
_entity.type
_entity.pdbx_description
1 polymer ?
#
loop_
_entity_poly.entity_id
_entity_poly.type
_entity_poly.pdbx_seq_one_letter_code
_entity_poly.pdbx_strand_id
1 'polypeptide(L)'
;MTRTRAHLHNPAAAALSSWITTLTLAVACNDVAPTGVSDATLAPTSDSPAELDGQSPGPRSDAFSPSSGGSGSGASGGNGNGNGGNGDNGGNIAGAPTAGTGGQAGADAGGLLPPAPGSVSYTYASSCSPPTETIAPGDTLLGYVDAFPNLPGFANPVAFAAASDGRLFIVEQAGRVVSFVNSPGESSVTTVLDLTSVVDGGGEKGMLGIALHPDFTTNGHLYVNYIVRSGDRFSRIARFTMSAGNPTVADPASELLLLSVQQPAGNHNGGDLKFGPDGYLYSSFGDGGGSGDQYGNGQNTASLLGTVIRVDVDGGTPYAIPNDNPFVGGGGLAEIYAYGLRNPWRISFDRNNGRLWAGDVGQRGFEEVNVIENGKNYGWPITEGIGCYEADSCNTSGLTEPVALYPRAQGQSITGGFVYRGTQIPWLVGTYLYADFDTSRLWGYRYGDPTPTSELITGPANVSSFGEDLNGELYLLGYSTGRIYTLTGSGGQVTYNIPTTLSAMACFSSLSTMTPADGVLPYELNMPLWSDGASKTRFLVLPNGTQIDVQASGEWLFPDGTMWIKHFELQTDPNAPSSRTRLETRFLVQSARGLYGFTYGWNAAESDATLVLNGDTRTLDLGAPGNTTSYTWNLPSQSECLKCHTVVSGGILGPETAQLNREAIFPALESAGPLNQLDAFEAYGLLNPVQASPGSLPRFPSLSDAGASLEERSRAYLHSNCSNCHRSGGTTGTALDFLATSSLTAMAVCNVNAAGGNFGTSSGLLLSPGNGDDSVIHARLTGSGANRMPPLGTTLFDDTAADVIRNWINGIASCP
;
A
#
# COMPACT_ATOMS: atom_id res chain seq x y z
N MET A 1 -60.72 30.55 -1.18
CA MET A 1 -60.62 29.12 -1.57
C MET A 1 -59.53 29.00 -2.64
N THR A 2 -58.73 27.92 -2.57
CA THR A 2 -57.70 27.36 -3.51
C THR A 2 -57.50 28.01 -4.91
N ARG A 3 -56.30 28.44 -5.35
CA ARG A 3 -54.97 27.80 -5.64
C ARG A 3 -54.92 26.96 -6.95
N THR A 4 -54.29 27.45 -8.06
CA THR A 4 -52.89 27.21 -8.60
C THR A 4 -52.63 25.80 -9.20
N ARG A 5 -51.79 25.52 -10.21
CA ARG A 5 -50.87 26.28 -11.14
C ARG A 5 -50.59 25.39 -12.38
N ALA A 6 -49.83 25.85 -13.38
CA ALA A 6 -49.44 25.09 -14.60
C ALA A 6 -47.91 24.92 -14.77
N HIS A 7 -47.48 23.97 -15.61
CA HIS A 7 -46.10 23.80 -16.13
C HIS A 7 -46.13 23.23 -17.58
N LEU A 8 -45.08 23.48 -18.38
CA LEU A 8 -44.94 23.07 -19.79
C LEU A 8 -43.48 22.64 -20.14
N HIS A 9 -43.34 21.81 -21.18
CA HIS A 9 -42.09 21.25 -21.71
C HIS A 9 -41.31 22.20 -22.66
N ASN A 10 -40.01 21.91 -22.89
CA ASN A 10 -39.47 21.62 -24.24
C ASN A 10 -38.04 21.00 -24.21
N PRO A 11 -37.60 20.20 -25.21
CA PRO A 11 -36.21 19.74 -25.37
C PRO A 11 -35.54 20.18 -26.71
N ALA A 12 -34.33 19.65 -26.94
CA ALA A 12 -33.52 19.60 -28.20
C ALA A 12 -32.41 20.64 -28.39
N ALA A 13 -31.27 20.17 -28.97
CA ALA A 13 -30.05 20.93 -29.23
C ALA A 13 -29.32 20.40 -30.49
N ALA A 14 -28.66 21.28 -31.26
CA ALA A 14 -27.62 20.91 -32.24
C ALA A 14 -26.74 22.12 -32.69
N ALA A 15 -25.42 21.98 -32.52
CA ALA A 15 -24.29 22.49 -33.33
C ALA A 15 -24.18 23.99 -33.78
N LEU A 16 -23.06 24.67 -33.43
CA LEU A 16 -21.92 24.95 -34.35
C LEU A 16 -20.84 25.93 -33.79
N SER A 17 -19.62 25.40 -33.63
CA SER A 17 -18.29 25.98 -33.92
C SER A 17 -17.89 27.45 -33.64
N SER A 18 -16.77 27.57 -32.92
CA SER A 18 -15.52 28.32 -33.26
C SER A 18 -15.28 29.77 -32.80
N TRP A 19 -13.98 30.01 -32.52
CA TRP A 19 -13.16 31.24 -32.50
C TRP A 19 -12.47 31.64 -31.19
N ILE A 20 -11.21 31.99 -31.36
CA ILE A 20 -10.14 32.26 -30.38
C ILE A 20 -10.18 33.76 -29.99
N THR A 21 -9.81 34.13 -28.76
CA THR A 21 -8.57 34.91 -28.42
C THR A 21 -8.64 35.52 -27.02
N THR A 22 -7.52 35.37 -26.31
CA THR A 22 -6.97 36.13 -25.16
C THR A 22 -7.53 37.54 -24.89
N LEU A 23 -7.82 37.85 -23.62
CA LEU A 23 -7.25 39.04 -22.97
C LEU A 23 -7.22 38.94 -21.43
N THR A 24 -6.04 39.12 -20.84
CA THR A 24 -5.84 39.45 -19.43
C THR A 24 -6.17 40.92 -19.19
N LEU A 25 -6.83 41.23 -18.07
CA LEU A 25 -6.50 42.44 -17.30
C LEU A 25 -6.97 42.31 -15.84
N ALA A 26 -6.11 42.67 -14.90
CA ALA A 26 -6.44 42.76 -13.48
C ALA A 26 -7.13 44.10 -13.17
N VAL A 27 -8.01 44.10 -12.16
CA VAL A 27 -8.39 45.30 -11.40
C VAL A 27 -8.39 44.93 -9.92
N ALA A 28 -7.52 45.58 -9.16
CA ALA A 28 -7.60 45.63 -7.71
C ALA A 28 -8.43 46.85 -7.29
N CYS A 29 -9.15 46.76 -6.15
CA CYS A 29 -8.99 47.72 -5.02
C CYS A 29 -10.04 47.56 -3.90
N ASN A 30 -9.55 47.77 -2.68
CA ASN A 30 -10.21 48.35 -1.49
C ASN A 30 -11.23 47.52 -0.67
N ASP A 31 -10.71 46.94 0.41
CA ASP A 31 -10.94 47.39 1.80
C ASP A 31 -12.17 48.27 2.09
N VAL A 32 -13.07 47.77 2.96
CA VAL A 32 -13.65 48.55 4.08
C VAL A 32 -13.87 47.64 5.30
N ALA A 33 -13.44 48.11 6.47
CA ALA A 33 -13.77 47.59 7.80
C ALA A 33 -13.89 48.81 8.77
N PRO A 34 -14.17 48.66 10.08
CA PRO A 34 -15.32 47.97 10.70
C PRO A 34 -16.01 48.83 11.80
N THR A 35 -17.24 48.47 12.20
CA THR A 35 -17.92 48.85 13.47
C THR A 35 -19.09 47.87 13.71
N GLY A 36 -19.50 47.40 14.90
CA GLY A 36 -19.04 47.61 16.28
C GLY A 36 -20.24 47.75 17.27
N VAL A 37 -20.06 47.30 18.54
CA VAL A 37 -20.76 47.77 19.78
C VAL A 37 -21.98 46.98 20.37
N SER A 38 -21.68 46.23 21.45
CA SER A 38 -22.30 46.11 22.81
C SER A 38 -23.70 45.51 23.14
N ASP A 39 -23.66 44.39 23.91
CA ASP A 39 -23.95 44.27 25.37
C ASP A 39 -25.36 44.54 25.96
N ALA A 40 -25.86 43.59 26.80
CA ALA A 40 -26.59 43.85 28.07
C ALA A 40 -26.90 42.55 28.87
N THR A 41 -26.77 42.63 30.20
CA THR A 41 -26.92 41.57 31.23
C THR A 41 -28.37 41.30 31.70
N LEU A 42 -28.61 40.18 32.43
CA LEU A 42 -29.25 40.15 33.77
C LEU A 42 -29.41 38.72 34.38
N ALA A 43 -29.41 38.65 35.72
CA ALA A 43 -29.73 37.51 36.61
C ALA A 43 -30.62 38.05 37.77
N PRO A 44 -30.99 37.37 38.92
CA PRO A 44 -30.54 36.07 39.47
C PRO A 44 -31.64 35.25 40.25
N THR A 45 -31.21 34.37 41.18
CA THR A 45 -31.94 33.68 42.30
C THR A 45 -32.74 32.39 42.01
N SER A 46 -32.85 31.39 42.91
CA SER A 46 -32.05 30.96 44.10
C SER A 46 -32.46 29.52 44.55
N ASP A 47 -31.80 29.02 45.61
CA ASP A 47 -32.23 27.97 46.57
C ASP A 47 -31.72 26.50 46.43
N SER A 48 -30.98 26.10 47.47
CA SER A 48 -30.82 24.74 48.04
C SER A 48 -31.63 24.71 49.38
N PRO A 49 -31.65 23.69 50.29
CA PRO A 49 -30.74 22.54 50.47
C PRO A 49 -31.37 21.20 50.99
N ALA A 50 -30.52 20.17 51.20
CA ALA A 50 -30.54 19.12 52.26
C ALA A 50 -29.61 17.96 51.80
N GLU A 51 -28.40 17.78 52.34
CA GLU A 51 -28.09 16.97 53.55
C GLU A 51 -28.70 15.56 53.60
N LEU A 52 -27.85 14.52 53.59
CA LEU A 52 -27.71 13.59 54.72
C LEU A 52 -26.45 12.70 54.65
N ASP A 53 -25.85 12.56 55.82
CA ASP A 53 -24.64 11.89 56.32
C ASP A 53 -24.45 10.39 55.94
N GLY A 54 -23.24 9.80 56.12
CA GLY A 54 -23.07 8.36 55.79
C GLY A 54 -21.73 7.59 55.92
N GLN A 55 -20.70 8.09 56.61
CA GLN A 55 -19.56 7.35 57.22
C GLN A 55 -18.84 6.16 56.50
N SER A 56 -17.51 6.28 56.39
CA SER A 56 -16.55 5.16 56.25
C SER A 56 -16.25 4.50 57.61
N PRO A 57 -15.83 3.22 57.66
CA PRO A 57 -14.47 2.97 58.18
C PRO A 57 -13.73 1.75 57.59
N GLY A 58 -12.39 1.82 57.58
CA GLY A 58 -11.51 0.63 57.68
C GLY A 58 -10.88 0.57 59.09
N PRO A 59 -9.73 -0.11 59.29
CA PRO A 59 -9.21 -1.30 58.62
C PRO A 59 -8.92 -2.43 59.65
N ARG A 60 -8.44 -3.61 59.23
CA ARG A 60 -7.62 -4.49 60.10
C ARG A 60 -6.79 -5.54 59.35
N SER A 61 -5.61 -5.80 59.90
CA SER A 61 -4.66 -6.84 59.52
C SER A 61 -4.93 -8.15 60.26
N ASP A 62 -4.35 -9.27 59.79
CA ASP A 62 -3.22 -9.93 60.48
C ASP A 62 -2.70 -11.14 59.67
N ALA A 63 -1.47 -11.56 59.96
CA ALA A 63 -0.68 -12.51 59.16
C ALA A 63 -0.50 -13.88 59.83
N PHE A 64 -0.07 -14.91 59.08
CA PHE A 64 0.88 -15.93 59.56
C PHE A 64 1.55 -16.69 58.39
N SER A 65 2.78 -17.17 58.61
CA SER A 65 3.67 -17.95 57.72
C SER A 65 4.26 -19.13 58.55
N PRO A 66 5.18 -20.03 58.10
CA PRO A 66 5.80 -20.28 56.79
C PRO A 66 5.39 -21.70 56.25
N SER A 67 6.09 -22.52 55.45
CA SER A 67 7.43 -22.59 54.83
C SER A 67 7.37 -23.55 53.60
N SER A 68 8.40 -23.93 52.80
CA SER A 68 9.83 -23.60 52.61
C SER A 68 10.35 -24.30 51.33
N GLY A 69 11.27 -23.70 50.55
CA GLY A 69 11.96 -24.41 49.46
C GLY A 69 12.66 -23.51 48.42
N GLY A 70 13.89 -23.04 48.70
CA GLY A 70 14.81 -22.49 47.68
C GLY A 70 15.51 -23.61 46.89
N SER A 71 16.53 -23.42 46.06
CA SER A 71 17.33 -22.28 45.54
C SER A 71 18.34 -22.94 44.56
N GLY A 72 18.87 -22.40 43.46
CA GLY A 72 19.43 -21.08 43.16
C GLY A 72 20.88 -21.27 42.62
N SER A 73 21.36 -20.39 41.71
CA SER A 73 22.74 -20.37 41.12
C SER A 73 23.15 -21.59 40.25
N GLY A 74 24.18 -21.53 39.38
CA GLY A 74 25.12 -20.45 39.01
C GLY A 74 26.09 -20.92 37.89
N ALA A 75 26.90 -20.02 37.33
CA ALA A 75 27.78 -20.32 36.19
C ALA A 75 29.24 -20.64 36.58
N SER A 76 29.93 -21.51 35.82
CA SER A 76 31.33 -21.37 35.32
C SER A 76 32.06 -22.72 35.11
N GLY A 77 32.99 -22.74 34.13
CA GLY A 77 34.30 -23.39 34.29
C GLY A 77 34.51 -24.86 33.87
N GLY A 78 35.34 -25.04 32.83
CA GLY A 78 36.62 -25.76 33.00
C GLY A 78 36.70 -27.30 32.88
N ASN A 79 36.86 -27.78 31.64
CA ASN A 79 37.99 -28.59 31.13
C ASN A 79 38.63 -29.75 31.97
N GLY A 80 38.79 -30.94 31.37
CA GLY A 80 39.95 -31.81 31.64
C GLY A 80 39.79 -33.36 31.51
N ASN A 81 40.35 -33.93 30.43
CA ASN A 81 41.05 -35.24 30.23
C ASN A 81 40.67 -36.52 31.04
N GLY A 82 40.90 -37.75 30.55
CA GLY A 82 41.51 -38.31 29.32
C GLY A 82 41.03 -39.77 29.16
N ASN A 83 41.55 -40.71 28.36
CA ASN A 83 42.88 -40.99 27.77
C ASN A 83 42.67 -42.28 26.88
N GLY A 84 43.42 -42.66 25.83
CA GLY A 84 44.56 -42.12 25.06
C GLY A 84 44.52 -42.72 23.62
N GLY A 85 45.27 -42.24 22.61
CA GLY A 85 46.70 -42.53 22.34
C GLY A 85 46.82 -43.70 21.32
N ASN A 86 47.81 -43.84 20.42
CA ASN A 86 48.97 -43.06 19.96
C ASN A 86 49.53 -43.75 18.68
N GLY A 87 50.23 -43.16 17.69
CA GLY A 87 50.62 -41.78 17.38
C GLY A 87 51.64 -41.71 16.20
N ASP A 88 51.80 -40.51 15.61
CA ASP A 88 52.97 -39.95 14.91
C ASP A 88 53.62 -40.49 13.59
N ASN A 89 53.72 -39.54 12.64
CA ASN A 89 54.87 -39.13 11.81
C ASN A 89 55.40 -39.94 10.59
N GLY A 90 55.15 -39.36 9.39
CA GLY A 90 56.22 -38.72 8.60
C GLY A 90 56.85 -39.50 7.42
N GLY A 91 57.29 -38.77 6.37
CA GLY A 91 58.30 -39.28 5.42
C GLY A 91 57.97 -39.24 3.92
N ASN A 92 58.17 -38.07 3.33
CA ASN A 92 58.13 -37.71 1.90
C ASN A 92 59.07 -38.54 0.95
N ILE A 93 58.81 -38.46 -0.37
CA ILE A 93 59.72 -38.68 -1.54
C ILE A 93 59.70 -40.01 -2.36
N ALA A 94 59.34 -39.84 -3.65
CA ALA A 94 59.73 -40.55 -4.89
C ALA A 94 59.30 -42.01 -5.21
N GLY A 95 59.00 -42.22 -6.51
CA GLY A 95 59.18 -43.51 -7.19
C GLY A 95 57.97 -44.01 -8.00
N ALA A 96 57.95 -43.74 -9.32
CA ALA A 96 57.29 -44.64 -10.26
C ALA A 96 58.17 -45.90 -10.45
N PRO A 97 57.60 -47.09 -10.70
CA PRO A 97 57.60 -47.56 -12.09
C PRO A 97 56.43 -48.48 -12.54
N THR A 98 56.17 -48.47 -13.86
CA THR A 98 55.80 -49.58 -14.80
C THR A 98 55.17 -50.91 -14.29
N ALA A 99 54.29 -51.63 -15.00
CA ALA A 99 53.80 -51.63 -16.39
C ALA A 99 52.33 -52.15 -16.43
N GLY A 100 51.48 -51.90 -17.45
CA GLY A 100 51.45 -52.60 -18.76
C GLY A 100 50.73 -53.96 -18.67
N THR A 101 49.79 -54.40 -19.52
CA THR A 101 49.30 -54.01 -20.86
C THR A 101 47.86 -54.56 -21.02
N GLY A 102 47.02 -54.25 -22.02
CA GLY A 102 47.16 -53.41 -23.21
C GLY A 102 45.86 -53.42 -24.03
N GLY A 103 45.86 -52.81 -25.23
CA GLY A 103 44.73 -52.85 -26.17
C GLY A 103 44.30 -51.49 -26.71
N GLN A 104 45.07 -50.92 -27.65
CA GLN A 104 44.63 -49.77 -28.47
C GLN A 104 44.91 -50.00 -29.95
N ALA A 105 43.84 -49.87 -30.75
CA ALA A 105 43.74 -49.41 -32.14
C ALA A 105 42.28 -49.69 -32.56
N GLY A 106 41.50 -48.81 -33.18
CA GLY A 106 41.73 -47.44 -33.62
C GLY A 106 40.87 -47.16 -34.87
N ALA A 107 39.86 -46.29 -34.78
CA ALA A 107 39.06 -45.84 -35.92
C ALA A 107 38.35 -44.50 -35.59
N ASP A 108 38.32 -43.62 -36.59
CA ASP A 108 37.95 -42.21 -36.50
C ASP A 108 36.51 -41.90 -36.07
N ALA A 109 36.36 -40.82 -35.29
CA ALA A 109 35.19 -39.95 -35.30
C ALA A 109 35.61 -38.52 -34.94
N GLY A 110 35.96 -37.73 -35.97
CA GLY A 110 36.23 -36.31 -35.83
C GLY A 110 34.97 -35.51 -35.55
N GLY A 111 34.54 -35.47 -34.28
CA GLY A 111 33.55 -34.51 -33.81
C GLY A 111 34.15 -33.11 -33.79
N LEU A 112 33.81 -32.28 -34.77
CA LEU A 112 34.14 -30.86 -34.75
C LEU A 112 33.50 -30.24 -33.50
N LEU A 113 34.31 -29.63 -32.63
CA LEU A 113 33.79 -28.64 -31.70
C LEU A 113 33.09 -27.55 -32.53
N PRO A 114 31.90 -27.06 -32.13
CA PRO A 114 31.36 -25.87 -32.75
C PRO A 114 32.41 -24.75 -32.64
N PRO A 115 32.59 -23.91 -33.68
CA PRO A 115 33.48 -22.77 -33.57
C PRO A 115 33.01 -21.91 -32.38
N ALA A 116 33.97 -21.38 -31.61
CA ALA A 116 33.65 -20.37 -30.61
C ALA A 116 32.82 -19.26 -31.30
N PRO A 117 31.69 -18.81 -30.72
CA PRO A 117 30.84 -17.82 -31.36
C PRO A 117 31.67 -16.57 -31.63
N GLY A 118 31.97 -16.32 -32.90
CA GLY A 118 32.55 -15.06 -33.32
C GLY A 118 31.57 -13.96 -32.93
N SER A 119 32.06 -12.89 -32.32
CA SER A 119 31.23 -11.80 -31.78
C SER A 119 30.22 -11.33 -32.81
N VAL A 120 28.95 -11.71 -32.63
CA VAL A 120 27.88 -11.27 -33.53
C VAL A 120 27.50 -9.88 -33.09
N SER A 121 27.78 -8.90 -33.95
CA SER A 121 27.50 -7.50 -33.63
C SER A 121 26.00 -7.26 -33.52
N TYR A 122 25.50 -7.30 -32.29
CA TYR A 122 24.13 -6.92 -31.99
C TYR A 122 23.89 -5.46 -32.38
N THR A 123 22.78 -5.22 -33.08
CA THR A 123 22.36 -3.88 -33.47
C THR A 123 21.30 -3.43 -32.48
N TYR A 124 21.60 -2.39 -31.69
CA TYR A 124 20.65 -1.79 -30.76
C TYR A 124 19.51 -1.07 -31.49
N ALA A 125 18.34 -1.01 -30.87
CA ALA A 125 17.18 -0.33 -31.46
C ALA A 125 17.45 1.16 -31.65
N SER A 126 17.10 1.66 -32.85
CA SER A 126 17.21 3.08 -33.21
C SER A 126 15.86 3.74 -33.45
N SER A 127 14.82 2.97 -33.81
CA SER A 127 13.45 3.46 -33.99
C SER A 127 12.58 3.31 -32.73
N CYS A 128 12.79 2.23 -31.98
CA CYS A 128 12.06 1.90 -30.76
C CYS A 128 12.82 2.41 -29.53
N SER A 129 12.31 3.42 -28.86
CA SER A 129 12.93 4.03 -27.68
C SER A 129 11.90 4.29 -26.57
N PRO A 130 12.33 4.38 -25.30
CA PRO A 130 11.48 4.83 -24.21
C PRO A 130 10.75 6.13 -24.53
N PRO A 131 9.45 6.25 -24.21
CA PRO A 131 8.73 7.53 -24.24
C PRO A 131 9.51 8.62 -23.51
N THR A 132 9.63 9.80 -24.14
CA THR A 132 10.42 10.88 -23.55
C THR A 132 9.73 11.43 -22.30
N GLU A 133 10.45 11.40 -21.18
CA GLU A 133 10.01 11.99 -19.92
C GLU A 133 10.21 13.51 -19.97
N THR A 134 9.10 14.27 -19.97
CA THR A 134 9.14 15.73 -19.83
C THR A 134 8.63 16.17 -18.47
N ILE A 135 9.44 17.00 -17.83
CA ILE A 135 9.08 17.89 -16.72
C ILE A 135 9.00 19.29 -17.33
N ALA A 136 8.05 20.13 -16.92
CA ALA A 136 7.95 21.48 -17.50
C ALA A 136 9.18 22.35 -17.09
N PRO A 137 9.58 23.35 -17.90
CA PRO A 137 10.72 24.19 -17.53
C PRO A 137 10.46 24.98 -16.24
N GLY A 138 11.21 24.67 -15.17
CA GLY A 138 11.07 25.27 -13.82
C GLY A 138 10.38 24.37 -12.79
N ASP A 139 9.84 23.23 -13.22
CA ASP A 139 9.18 22.26 -12.37
C ASP A 139 10.19 21.32 -11.69
N THR A 140 9.87 20.92 -10.46
CA THR A 140 10.62 19.93 -9.67
C THR A 140 9.65 18.89 -9.13
N LEU A 141 10.08 17.63 -9.18
CA LEU A 141 9.26 16.47 -8.79
C LEU A 141 8.79 16.59 -7.35
N LEU A 142 7.63 16.00 -7.07
CA LEU A 142 7.20 15.82 -5.69
C LEU A 142 8.21 14.94 -4.95
N GLY A 143 8.62 15.39 -3.78
CA GLY A 143 9.45 14.65 -2.84
C GLY A 143 9.22 15.17 -1.43
N TYR A 144 10.12 14.81 -0.52
CA TYR A 144 10.12 15.33 0.84
C TYR A 144 11.55 15.52 1.33
N VAL A 145 11.74 16.45 2.26
CA VAL A 145 13.01 16.69 2.96
C VAL A 145 12.75 16.86 4.45
N ASP A 146 13.78 16.65 5.27
CA ASP A 146 13.73 17.01 6.68
C ASP A 146 13.49 18.53 6.81
N ALA A 147 12.41 18.91 7.48
CA ALA A 147 12.00 20.30 7.60
C ALA A 147 12.86 21.08 8.61
N PHE A 148 13.48 20.38 9.57
CA PHE A 148 14.18 20.97 10.70
C PHE A 148 15.47 20.19 11.02
N PRO A 149 16.44 20.11 10.08
CA PRO A 149 17.58 19.20 10.16
C PRO A 149 18.51 19.44 11.37
N ASN A 150 18.43 20.61 12.01
CA ASN A 150 19.23 20.95 13.19
C ASN A 150 18.58 20.59 14.53
N LEU A 151 17.29 20.22 14.56
CA LEU A 151 16.60 19.78 15.78
C LEU A 151 17.06 18.38 16.22
N PRO A 152 16.98 18.04 17.52
CA PRO A 152 17.06 16.65 17.97
C PRO A 152 15.93 15.78 17.39
N GLY A 153 16.08 14.46 17.46
CA GLY A 153 14.99 13.54 17.12
C GLY A 153 13.90 13.51 18.20
N PHE A 154 12.65 13.39 17.77
CA PHE A 154 11.45 13.26 18.60
C PHE A 154 11.15 11.78 18.91
N ALA A 155 10.73 11.48 20.14
CA ALA A 155 10.36 10.13 20.55
C ALA A 155 8.94 9.78 20.08
N ASN A 156 8.82 9.02 18.99
CA ASN A 156 7.54 8.54 18.46
C ASN A 156 6.51 9.69 18.31
N PRO A 157 6.79 10.70 17.45
CA PRO A 157 5.90 11.83 17.25
C PRO A 157 4.56 11.34 16.65
N VAL A 158 3.43 11.84 17.15
CA VAL A 158 2.09 11.39 16.72
C VAL A 158 1.06 12.50 16.49
N ALA A 159 1.24 13.71 17.01
CA ALA A 159 0.34 14.83 16.72
C ALA A 159 1.08 16.16 16.64
N PHE A 160 0.46 17.13 15.96
CA PHE A 160 1.03 18.44 15.63
C PHE A 160 -0.03 19.53 15.78
N ALA A 161 0.38 20.69 16.30
CA ALA A 161 -0.38 21.93 16.24
C ALA A 161 0.54 23.12 15.96
N ALA A 162 0.04 24.12 15.22
CA ALA A 162 0.71 25.39 15.02
C ALA A 162 0.02 26.49 15.85
N ALA A 163 0.82 27.34 16.50
CA ALA A 163 0.33 28.50 17.24
C ALA A 163 0.47 29.79 16.41
N SER A 164 -0.44 30.74 16.61
CA SER A 164 -0.39 32.07 16.00
C SER A 164 0.80 32.93 16.44
N ASP A 165 1.57 32.49 17.44
CA ASP A 165 2.86 33.09 17.84
C ASP A 165 4.07 32.58 17.03
N GLY A 166 3.86 31.68 16.05
CA GLY A 166 4.89 31.13 15.18
C GLY A 166 5.58 29.87 15.72
N ARG A 167 5.16 29.33 16.87
CA ARG A 167 5.63 28.03 17.36
C ARG A 167 4.87 26.86 16.77
N LEU A 168 5.57 25.74 16.60
CA LEU A 168 5.00 24.42 16.37
C LEU A 168 5.05 23.61 17.67
N PHE A 169 4.05 22.76 17.87
CA PHE A 169 3.89 21.89 19.04
C PHE A 169 3.76 20.45 18.55
N ILE A 170 4.57 19.55 19.09
CA ILE A 170 4.64 18.14 18.72
C ILE A 170 4.33 17.28 19.94
N VAL A 171 3.47 16.28 19.76
CA VAL A 171 3.19 15.25 20.77
C VAL A 171 4.10 14.05 20.53
N GLU A 172 4.88 13.70 21.55
CA GLU A 172 5.58 12.42 21.67
C GLU A 172 4.64 11.41 22.36
N GLN A 173 4.41 10.25 21.74
CA GLN A 173 3.34 9.30 22.14
C GLN A 173 3.39 8.93 23.64
N ALA A 174 4.58 8.84 24.23
CA ALA A 174 4.78 8.50 25.63
C ALA A 174 4.19 9.51 26.64
N GLY A 175 3.72 10.68 26.18
CA GLY A 175 3.01 11.66 27.00
C GLY A 175 3.71 13.01 27.13
N ARG A 176 4.48 13.47 26.13
CA ARG A 176 5.08 14.80 26.14
C ARG A 176 4.54 15.69 25.03
N VAL A 177 4.44 16.97 25.33
CA VAL A 177 4.32 18.03 24.33
C VAL A 177 5.63 18.81 24.32
N VAL A 178 6.25 18.93 23.16
CA VAL A 178 7.43 19.79 22.94
C VAL A 178 7.07 20.89 21.95
N SER A 179 7.73 22.06 22.04
CA SER A 179 7.55 23.16 21.09
C SER A 179 8.87 23.78 20.65
N PHE A 180 8.87 24.38 19.46
CA PHE A 180 9.99 25.11 18.86
C PHE A 180 9.46 26.15 17.86
N VAL A 181 10.31 27.09 17.43
CA VAL A 181 9.94 28.12 16.44
C VAL A 181 9.91 27.51 15.03
N ASN A 182 8.91 27.83 14.21
CA ASN A 182 8.85 27.36 12.82
C ASN A 182 9.95 28.01 11.96
N SER A 183 11.17 27.45 12.01
CA SER A 183 12.35 27.91 11.28
C SER A 183 13.26 26.73 10.95
N PRO A 184 13.66 26.50 9.69
CA PRO A 184 14.59 25.43 9.32
C PRO A 184 15.96 25.51 10.01
N GLY A 185 16.33 26.71 10.51
CA GLY A 185 17.56 26.94 11.25
C GLY A 185 17.47 26.63 12.75
N GLU A 186 16.28 26.37 13.29
CA GLU A 186 16.08 26.11 14.73
C GLU A 186 16.78 24.81 15.15
N SER A 187 17.43 24.84 16.32
CA SER A 187 18.25 23.75 16.85
C SER A 187 17.88 23.35 18.28
N SER A 188 16.81 23.92 18.83
CA SER A 188 16.36 23.71 20.19
C SER A 188 14.86 23.40 20.27
N VAL A 189 14.49 22.58 21.25
CA VAL A 189 13.09 22.28 21.60
C VAL A 189 12.87 22.55 23.08
N THR A 190 11.68 22.98 23.43
CA THR A 190 11.24 23.18 24.82
C THR A 190 10.13 22.19 25.16
N THR A 191 10.31 21.37 26.20
CA THR A 191 9.21 20.56 26.76
C THR A 191 8.17 21.48 27.37
N VAL A 192 6.98 21.51 26.77
CA VAL A 192 5.84 22.32 27.22
C VAL A 192 5.11 21.60 28.35
N LEU A 193 4.87 20.31 28.20
CA LEU A 193 4.11 19.48 29.14
C LEU A 193 4.71 18.06 29.16
N ASP A 194 4.87 17.48 30.35
CA ASP A 194 5.32 16.09 30.53
C ASP A 194 4.33 15.35 31.46
N LEU A 195 3.60 14.39 30.88
CA LEU A 195 2.65 13.49 31.53
C LEU A 195 3.12 12.02 31.46
N THR A 196 4.40 11.75 31.19
CA THR A 196 4.95 10.38 31.02
C THR A 196 4.78 9.47 32.25
N SER A 197 4.54 10.05 33.42
CA SER A 197 4.22 9.34 34.67
C SER A 197 2.79 8.78 34.70
N VAL A 198 1.84 9.41 34.00
CA VAL A 198 0.40 9.06 34.01
C VAL A 198 -0.12 8.47 32.69
N VAL A 199 0.56 8.70 31.56
CA VAL A 199 0.17 8.18 30.24
C VAL A 199 0.53 6.69 30.10
N ASP A 200 -0.37 5.89 29.55
CA ASP A 200 -0.11 4.52 29.11
C ASP A 200 0.17 4.54 27.59
N GLY A 201 1.46 4.48 27.22
CA GLY A 201 1.91 4.58 25.83
C GLY A 201 2.25 3.22 25.20
N GLY A 202 2.28 3.19 23.86
CA GLY A 202 2.73 2.06 23.05
C GLY A 202 1.57 1.37 22.31
N GLY A 203 1.86 0.89 21.10
CA GLY A 203 0.83 0.48 20.14
C GLY A 203 0.05 1.70 19.67
N GLU A 204 -1.28 1.62 19.66
CA GLU A 204 -2.15 2.76 19.38
C GLU A 204 -2.40 3.65 20.63
N LYS A 205 -1.90 3.27 21.81
CA LYS A 205 -2.09 4.03 23.05
C LYS A 205 -1.02 5.11 23.23
N GLY A 206 -1.38 6.17 23.95
CA GLY A 206 -0.45 7.20 24.39
C GLY A 206 -1.15 8.53 24.61
N MET A 207 -0.41 9.63 24.47
CA MET A 207 -1.00 10.93 24.14
C MET A 207 -1.15 11.01 22.62
N LEU A 208 -2.38 11.18 22.13
CA LEU A 208 -2.74 10.91 20.74
C LEU A 208 -3.20 12.15 19.97
N GLY A 209 -3.69 13.17 20.66
CA GLY A 209 -4.18 14.41 20.06
C GLY A 209 -3.74 15.64 20.85
N ILE A 210 -3.57 16.75 20.13
CA ILE A 210 -3.36 18.09 20.67
C ILE A 210 -4.19 19.10 19.89
N ALA A 211 -4.79 20.05 20.59
CA ALA A 211 -5.37 21.25 20.01
C ALA A 211 -5.02 22.48 20.86
N LEU A 212 -4.70 23.59 20.21
CA LEU A 212 -4.54 24.89 20.88
C LEU A 212 -5.86 25.65 20.75
N HIS A 213 -6.25 26.39 21.79
CA HIS A 213 -7.45 27.25 21.70
C HIS A 213 -7.33 28.25 20.54
N PRO A 214 -8.42 28.64 19.87
CA PRO A 214 -8.39 29.74 18.89
C PRO A 214 -7.75 31.02 19.48
N ASP A 215 -8.06 31.33 20.74
CA ASP A 215 -7.47 32.44 21.51
C ASP A 215 -6.21 32.07 22.33
N PHE A 216 -5.44 31.05 21.91
CA PHE A 216 -4.27 30.53 22.66
C PHE A 216 -3.26 31.61 23.09
N THR A 217 -3.03 32.64 22.27
CA THR A 217 -2.12 33.76 22.59
C THR A 217 -2.63 34.66 23.71
N THR A 218 -3.92 34.60 24.04
CA THR A 218 -4.56 35.37 25.11
C THR A 218 -4.83 34.53 26.35
N ASN A 219 -5.34 33.30 26.21
CA ASN A 219 -5.72 32.44 27.34
C ASN A 219 -4.69 31.37 27.70
N GLY A 220 -3.73 31.07 26.82
CA GLY A 220 -2.73 30.02 27.03
C GLY A 220 -3.32 28.61 27.16
N HIS A 221 -4.52 28.33 26.63
CA HIS A 221 -5.19 27.04 26.78
C HIS A 221 -4.80 26.05 25.67
N LEU A 222 -4.28 24.90 26.09
CA LEU A 222 -4.01 23.75 25.21
C LEU A 222 -4.77 22.52 25.70
N TYR A 223 -5.20 21.68 24.78
CA TYR A 223 -6.03 20.50 25.02
C TYR A 223 -5.27 19.28 24.53
N VAL A 224 -5.27 18.20 25.31
CA VAL A 224 -4.62 16.93 24.94
C VAL A 224 -5.57 15.76 25.14
N ASN A 225 -5.49 14.78 24.26
CA ASN A 225 -6.13 13.48 24.40
C ASN A 225 -5.06 12.44 24.77
N TYR A 226 -5.27 11.68 25.85
CA TYR A 226 -4.32 10.64 26.28
C TYR A 226 -4.97 9.46 27.00
N ILE A 227 -4.38 8.28 26.83
CA ILE A 227 -4.73 7.07 27.56
C ILE A 227 -4.06 7.10 28.94
N VAL A 228 -4.83 6.95 30.02
CA VAL A 228 -4.27 6.90 31.38
C VAL A 228 -3.86 5.50 31.82
N ARG A 229 -2.76 5.46 32.58
CA ARG A 229 -2.21 4.27 33.25
C ARG A 229 -3.05 3.89 34.48
N SER A 230 -4.29 3.48 34.24
CA SER A 230 -5.25 2.95 35.23
C SER A 230 -5.69 1.54 34.88
N GLY A 231 -6.10 0.73 35.87
CA GLY A 231 -6.50 -0.67 35.66
C GLY A 231 -7.55 -0.89 34.57
N ASP A 232 -8.50 0.05 34.43
CA ASP A 232 -9.65 -0.06 33.52
C ASP A 232 -9.52 0.75 32.21
N ARG A 233 -8.32 1.27 31.87
CA ARG A 233 -7.96 2.05 30.66
C ARG A 233 -9.00 3.08 30.17
N PHE A 234 -8.70 4.37 30.32
CA PHE A 234 -9.54 5.46 29.78
C PHE A 234 -8.76 6.39 28.85
N SER A 235 -9.39 6.82 27.76
CA SER A 235 -9.01 8.05 27.07
C SER A 235 -9.51 9.24 27.87
N ARG A 236 -8.64 10.23 28.11
CA ARG A 236 -9.01 11.52 28.70
C ARG A 236 -8.78 12.64 27.71
N ILE A 237 -9.73 13.56 27.61
CA ILE A 237 -9.54 14.88 27.02
C ILE A 237 -9.42 15.86 28.18
N ALA A 238 -8.29 16.56 28.29
CA ALA A 238 -8.06 17.55 29.33
C ALA A 238 -7.41 18.82 28.79
N ARG A 239 -7.74 19.94 29.42
CA ARG A 239 -7.16 21.27 29.15
C ARG A 239 -6.06 21.56 30.17
N PHE A 240 -4.93 22.08 29.70
CA PHE A 240 -3.86 22.66 30.50
C PHE A 240 -3.65 24.13 30.12
N THR A 241 -3.05 24.90 31.02
CA THR A 241 -2.81 26.33 30.86
C THR A 241 -1.31 26.62 30.86
N MET A 242 -0.85 27.48 29.96
CA MET A 242 0.52 28.01 29.96
C MET A 242 0.82 28.75 31.27
N SER A 243 2.02 28.54 31.83
CA SER A 243 2.41 29.13 33.10
C SER A 243 2.58 30.65 32.97
N ALA A 244 1.86 31.41 33.80
CA ALA A 244 1.97 32.87 33.84
C ALA A 244 3.39 33.37 34.19
N GLY A 245 4.20 32.55 34.86
CA GLY A 245 5.61 32.85 35.17
C GLY A 245 6.60 32.41 34.08
N ASN A 246 6.18 31.55 33.14
CA ASN A 246 6.98 31.12 32.00
C ASN A 246 6.08 30.66 30.82
N PRO A 247 5.81 31.52 29.83
CA PRO A 247 4.89 31.22 28.72
C PRO A 247 5.42 30.20 27.70
N THR A 248 6.58 29.57 27.96
CA THR A 248 7.09 28.44 27.16
C THR A 248 6.71 27.07 27.72
N VAL A 249 6.17 26.99 28.95
CA VAL A 249 5.75 25.73 29.59
C VAL A 249 4.32 25.81 30.11
N ALA A 250 3.63 24.69 30.12
CA ALA A 250 2.33 24.53 30.76
C ALA A 250 2.49 24.17 32.24
N ASP A 251 1.50 24.53 33.06
CA ASP A 251 1.41 24.05 34.44
C ASP A 251 0.66 22.70 34.48
N PRO A 252 1.29 21.56 34.81
CA PRO A 252 0.59 20.28 34.92
C PRO A 252 -0.48 20.26 36.02
N ALA A 253 -0.39 21.14 37.03
CA ALA A 253 -1.40 21.27 38.07
C ALA A 253 -2.67 22.02 37.61
N SER A 254 -2.66 22.58 36.39
CA SER A 254 -3.80 23.27 35.78
C SER A 254 -4.77 22.35 35.01
N GLU A 255 -4.62 21.02 35.13
CA GLU A 255 -5.49 20.01 34.50
C GLU A 255 -6.97 20.29 34.81
N LEU A 256 -7.72 20.65 33.78
CA LEU A 256 -9.18 20.56 33.77
C LEU A 256 -9.56 19.37 32.91
N LEU A 257 -10.07 18.31 33.54
CA LEU A 257 -10.61 17.16 32.83
C LEU A 257 -11.94 17.53 32.17
N LEU A 258 -12.04 17.35 30.85
CA LEU A 258 -13.28 17.53 30.09
C LEU A 258 -14.04 16.20 30.02
N LEU A 259 -13.44 15.19 29.40
CA LEU A 259 -14.07 13.91 29.12
C LEU A 259 -13.17 12.75 29.52
N SER A 260 -13.77 11.64 29.93
CA SER A 260 -13.09 10.38 30.25
C SER A 260 -13.91 9.22 29.69
N VAL A 261 -13.39 8.58 28.63
CA VAL A 261 -14.07 7.51 27.87
C VAL A 261 -13.36 6.19 28.11
N GLN A 262 -14.08 5.14 28.50
CA GLN A 262 -13.48 3.83 28.76
C GLN A 262 -13.05 3.17 27.46
N GLN A 263 -11.86 2.56 27.44
CA GLN A 263 -11.28 1.88 26.27
C GLN A 263 -11.21 0.37 26.53
N PRO A 264 -12.11 -0.45 25.94
CA PRO A 264 -12.17 -1.87 26.26
C PRO A 264 -10.89 -2.62 25.81
N ALA A 265 -10.35 -2.33 24.61
CA ALA A 265 -9.06 -2.86 24.15
C ALA A 265 -7.95 -1.79 24.08
N GLY A 266 -6.73 -2.23 23.78
CA GLY A 266 -5.53 -1.38 23.68
C GLY A 266 -5.26 -0.86 22.27
N ASN A 267 -6.30 -0.89 21.42
CA ASN A 267 -6.30 -0.54 20.01
C ASN A 267 -7.65 0.09 19.64
N HIS A 268 -7.72 0.73 18.47
CA HIS A 268 -8.80 1.60 18.01
C HIS A 268 -9.17 2.71 19.00
N ASN A 269 -8.15 3.39 19.51
CA ASN A 269 -8.35 4.44 20.51
C ASN A 269 -8.70 5.81 19.88
N GLY A 270 -8.41 6.02 18.59
CA GLY A 270 -8.57 7.31 17.90
C GLY A 270 -7.84 8.43 18.63
N GLY A 271 -8.56 9.51 18.94
CA GLY A 271 -8.14 10.52 19.91
C GLY A 271 -7.45 11.74 19.31
N ASP A 272 -7.57 12.00 18.01
CA ASP A 272 -7.11 13.26 17.43
C ASP A 272 -8.03 14.42 17.86
N LEU A 273 -7.46 15.62 18.03
CA LEU A 273 -8.17 16.82 18.49
C LEU A 273 -8.04 17.96 17.48
N LYS A 274 -9.14 18.66 17.20
CA LYS A 274 -9.15 19.87 16.35
C LYS A 274 -10.22 20.85 16.86
N PHE A 275 -9.95 22.15 16.77
CA PHE A 275 -11.01 23.16 16.80
C PHE A 275 -11.61 23.31 15.41
N GLY A 276 -12.95 23.37 15.34
CA GLY A 276 -13.68 23.64 14.11
C GLY A 276 -13.69 25.13 13.75
N PRO A 277 -14.10 25.47 12.50
CA PRO A 277 -14.30 26.86 12.09
C PRO A 277 -15.48 27.54 12.82
N ASP A 278 -16.29 26.77 13.55
CA ASP A 278 -17.35 27.20 14.44
C ASP A 278 -16.87 27.50 15.88
N GLY A 279 -15.59 27.26 16.18
CA GLY A 279 -14.99 27.50 17.49
C GLY A 279 -15.11 26.33 18.49
N TYR A 280 -15.78 25.23 18.12
CA TYR A 280 -15.98 24.09 19.02
C TYR A 280 -14.84 23.07 18.94
N LEU A 281 -14.64 22.32 20.03
CA LEU A 281 -13.63 21.26 20.11
C LEU A 281 -14.20 19.95 19.59
N TYR A 282 -13.53 19.37 18.60
CA TYR A 282 -13.82 18.05 18.04
C TYR A 282 -12.79 17.03 18.50
N SER A 283 -13.24 15.80 18.75
CA SER A 283 -12.36 14.63 18.99
C SER A 283 -12.87 13.42 18.22
N SER A 284 -11.95 12.61 17.71
CA SER A 284 -12.28 11.29 17.16
C SER A 284 -12.12 10.19 18.22
N PHE A 285 -12.90 9.11 18.11
CA PHE A 285 -12.75 7.89 18.91
C PHE A 285 -13.06 6.66 18.05
N GLY A 286 -12.18 5.66 18.06
CA GLY A 286 -12.49 4.35 17.47
C GLY A 286 -13.50 3.55 18.28
N ASP A 287 -13.91 2.40 17.76
CA ASP A 287 -14.90 1.48 18.33
C ASP A 287 -14.45 0.79 19.64
N GLY A 288 -13.27 1.13 20.14
CA GLY A 288 -12.68 0.56 21.36
C GLY A 288 -11.92 -0.74 21.15
N GLY A 289 -11.82 -1.24 19.92
CA GLY A 289 -10.85 -2.24 19.50
C GLY A 289 -11.36 -3.67 19.37
N GLY A 290 -10.42 -4.59 19.20
CA GLY A 290 -10.72 -5.97 18.80
C GLY A 290 -11.05 -6.10 17.30
N SER A 291 -11.77 -7.16 16.93
CA SER A 291 -12.12 -7.49 15.55
C SER A 291 -13.63 -7.44 15.34
N GLY A 292 -14.08 -6.68 14.34
CA GLY A 292 -15.46 -6.72 13.84
C GLY A 292 -16.47 -6.11 14.82
N ASP A 293 -16.07 -5.01 15.48
CA ASP A 293 -16.86 -4.33 16.50
C ASP A 293 -17.41 -5.28 17.58
N GLN A 294 -16.55 -6.14 18.12
CA GLN A 294 -16.92 -7.14 19.14
C GLN A 294 -17.52 -6.54 20.43
N TYR A 295 -17.40 -5.22 20.61
CA TYR A 295 -17.98 -4.46 21.72
C TYR A 295 -19.29 -3.74 21.34
N GLY A 296 -19.67 -3.74 20.05
CA GLY A 296 -20.93 -3.20 19.54
C GLY A 296 -21.03 -1.69 19.67
N ASN A 297 -19.94 -0.95 19.43
CA ASN A 297 -19.87 0.50 19.58
C ASN A 297 -20.16 1.27 18.29
N GLY A 298 -19.80 0.76 17.10
CA GLY A 298 -19.87 1.52 15.84
C GLY A 298 -21.26 2.09 15.55
N GLN A 299 -22.31 1.30 15.79
CA GLN A 299 -23.71 1.70 15.62
C GLN A 299 -24.40 2.17 16.92
N ASN A 300 -23.70 2.18 18.05
CA ASN A 300 -24.29 2.44 19.36
C ASN A 300 -24.19 3.92 19.75
N THR A 301 -25.24 4.67 19.43
CA THR A 301 -25.37 6.10 19.77
C THR A 301 -25.41 6.38 21.29
N ALA A 302 -25.48 5.36 22.16
CA ALA A 302 -25.31 5.51 23.61
C ALA A 302 -23.84 5.36 24.08
N SER A 303 -22.88 5.27 23.14
CA SER A 303 -21.43 5.22 23.38
C SER A 303 -20.73 6.37 22.66
N LEU A 304 -19.59 6.83 23.20
CA LEU A 304 -18.72 7.78 22.50
C LEU A 304 -17.65 7.07 21.63
N LEU A 305 -17.58 5.75 21.69
CA LEU A 305 -16.68 4.94 20.85
C LEU A 305 -17.29 4.74 19.45
N GLY A 306 -16.47 4.77 18.41
CA GLY A 306 -16.90 4.68 17.01
C GLY A 306 -17.50 5.98 16.47
N THR A 307 -17.05 7.14 17.00
CA THR A 307 -17.65 8.45 16.76
C THR A 307 -16.63 9.56 16.48
N VAL A 308 -17.14 10.66 15.92
CA VAL A 308 -16.57 11.99 16.13
C VAL A 308 -17.51 12.75 17.06
N ILE A 309 -16.96 13.36 18.11
CA ILE A 309 -17.70 14.22 19.05
C ILE A 309 -17.40 15.70 18.79
N ARG A 310 -18.27 16.58 19.30
CA ARG A 310 -18.17 18.04 19.23
C ARG A 310 -18.73 18.70 20.50
N VAL A 311 -17.91 19.47 21.20
CA VAL A 311 -18.26 20.13 22.47
C VAL A 311 -17.85 21.59 22.50
N ASP A 312 -18.61 22.41 23.22
CA ASP A 312 -18.34 23.84 23.43
C ASP A 312 -17.55 24.04 24.73
N VAL A 313 -16.24 24.29 24.62
CA VAL A 313 -15.34 24.44 25.78
C VAL A 313 -15.39 25.82 26.44
N ASP A 314 -16.06 26.80 25.83
CA ASP A 314 -16.24 28.15 26.36
C ASP A 314 -17.65 28.36 26.96
N GLY A 315 -18.64 27.59 26.49
CA GLY A 315 -20.04 27.65 26.93
C GLY A 315 -20.32 27.13 28.35
N GLY A 316 -19.34 26.56 29.05
CA GLY A 316 -19.50 26.10 30.43
C GLY A 316 -18.28 25.36 31.00
N THR A 317 -18.35 24.97 32.27
CA THR A 317 -17.33 24.17 32.95
C THR A 317 -17.90 22.80 33.32
N PRO A 318 -17.36 21.67 32.82
CA PRO A 318 -16.15 21.56 32.00
C PRO A 318 -16.33 21.90 30.51
N TYR A 319 -17.55 21.85 29.98
CA TYR A 319 -17.96 22.27 28.63
C TYR A 319 -19.49 22.35 28.56
N ALA A 320 -20.04 22.83 27.44
CA ALA A 320 -21.45 22.77 27.07
C ALA A 320 -21.65 21.95 25.77
N ILE A 321 -22.90 21.59 25.49
CA ILE A 321 -23.29 20.90 24.25
C ILE A 321 -23.78 21.91 23.22
N PRO A 322 -23.23 21.94 21.99
CA PRO A 322 -23.78 22.72 20.88
C PRO A 322 -25.24 22.33 20.58
N ASN A 323 -26.13 23.33 20.50
CA ASN A 323 -27.58 23.12 20.35
C ASN A 323 -27.99 22.49 18.99
N ASP A 324 -27.08 22.43 18.03
CA ASP A 324 -27.24 21.81 16.72
C ASP A 324 -26.57 20.41 16.63
N ASN A 325 -26.05 19.87 17.73
CA ASN A 325 -25.64 18.46 17.78
C ASN A 325 -26.87 17.53 17.60
N PRO A 326 -26.71 16.42 16.88
CA PRO A 326 -27.81 15.60 16.34
C PRO A 326 -28.64 14.90 17.43
N PHE A 327 -28.06 14.63 18.60
CA PHE A 327 -28.69 13.91 19.70
C PHE A 327 -29.03 14.78 20.93
N VAL A 328 -28.98 16.11 20.82
CA VAL A 328 -29.32 17.03 21.92
C VAL A 328 -30.77 16.83 22.44
N GLY A 329 -31.67 16.36 21.58
CA GLY A 329 -33.05 16.00 21.92
C GLY A 329 -33.25 14.57 22.44
N GLY A 330 -32.18 13.80 22.62
CA GLY A 330 -32.19 12.38 22.95
C GLY A 330 -32.03 11.46 21.73
N GLY A 331 -32.01 10.14 21.97
CA GLY A 331 -31.71 9.12 20.95
C GLY A 331 -30.23 8.74 20.81
N GLY A 332 -29.36 9.44 21.55
CA GLY A 332 -27.93 9.17 21.66
C GLY A 332 -27.30 10.07 22.73
N LEU A 333 -25.97 9.98 22.89
CA LEU A 333 -25.18 10.91 23.69
C LEU A 333 -25.05 12.25 22.95
N ALA A 334 -25.24 13.36 23.67
CA ALA A 334 -25.43 14.67 23.07
C ALA A 334 -24.13 15.28 22.51
N GLU A 335 -22.97 14.73 22.90
CA GLU A 335 -21.63 15.05 22.43
C GLU A 335 -21.35 14.53 21.00
N ILE A 336 -22.06 13.49 20.55
CA ILE A 336 -21.79 12.82 19.27
C ILE A 336 -22.16 13.76 18.11
N TYR A 337 -21.21 14.03 17.22
CA TYR A 337 -21.41 14.77 15.97
C TYR A 337 -21.65 13.83 14.79
N ALA A 338 -20.96 12.70 14.74
CA ALA A 338 -21.09 11.64 13.74
C ALA A 338 -20.72 10.27 14.33
N TYR A 339 -21.25 9.17 13.78
CA TYR A 339 -21.05 7.81 14.29
C TYR A 339 -20.94 6.78 13.16
N GLY A 340 -20.75 5.50 13.48
CA GLY A 340 -20.55 4.45 12.46
C GLY A 340 -19.12 4.41 11.91
N LEU A 341 -18.14 4.84 12.69
CA LEU A 341 -16.72 4.86 12.34
C LEU A 341 -15.98 3.74 13.07
N ARG A 342 -14.85 3.26 12.54
CA ARG A 342 -14.09 2.14 13.10
C ARG A 342 -12.93 2.57 13.99
N ASN A 343 -11.97 3.28 13.42
CA ASN A 343 -10.82 3.88 14.08
C ASN A 343 -10.37 5.14 13.31
N PRO A 344 -11.13 6.25 13.42
CA PRO A 344 -10.80 7.53 12.79
C PRO A 344 -9.53 8.14 13.44
N TRP A 345 -8.37 7.80 12.90
CA TRP A 345 -7.06 8.07 13.51
C TRP A 345 -6.62 9.53 13.44
N ARG A 346 -6.90 10.23 12.33
CA ARG A 346 -6.73 11.68 12.19
C ARG A 346 -7.95 12.33 11.59
N ILE A 347 -8.25 13.53 12.10
CA ILE A 347 -9.28 14.41 11.56
C ILE A 347 -8.69 15.78 11.26
N SER A 348 -9.17 16.44 10.20
CA SER A 348 -8.73 17.80 9.85
C SER A 348 -9.83 18.61 9.19
N PHE A 349 -9.81 19.92 9.43
CA PHE A 349 -10.70 20.87 8.75
C PHE A 349 -9.99 21.48 7.54
N ASP A 350 -10.63 21.46 6.38
CA ASP A 350 -10.20 22.24 5.22
C ASP A 350 -10.45 23.72 5.51
N ARG A 351 -9.37 24.47 5.79
CA ARG A 351 -9.43 25.90 6.18
C ARG A 351 -10.20 26.80 5.19
N ASN A 352 -10.34 26.39 3.93
CA ASN A 352 -11.02 27.20 2.91
C ASN A 352 -12.54 27.03 2.89
N ASN A 353 -13.09 25.91 3.38
CA ASN A 353 -14.53 25.63 3.29
C ASN A 353 -15.15 24.99 4.54
N GLY A 354 -14.35 24.68 5.57
CA GLY A 354 -14.82 24.12 6.83
C GLY A 354 -15.26 22.66 6.79
N ARG A 355 -15.01 21.91 5.71
CA ARG A 355 -15.27 20.46 5.68
C ARG A 355 -14.32 19.74 6.64
N LEU A 356 -14.90 18.88 7.48
CA LEU A 356 -14.16 17.94 8.31
C LEU A 356 -13.84 16.68 7.49
N TRP A 357 -12.58 16.30 7.47
CA TRP A 357 -12.06 15.07 6.87
C TRP A 357 -11.62 14.10 7.96
N ALA A 358 -11.69 12.81 7.68
CA ALA A 358 -11.14 11.75 8.51
C ALA A 358 -10.42 10.70 7.65
N GLY A 359 -9.32 10.15 8.16
CA GLY A 359 -8.84 8.83 7.75
C GLY A 359 -9.35 7.80 8.76
N ASP A 360 -10.11 6.80 8.30
CA ASP A 360 -10.68 5.75 9.14
C ASP A 360 -10.05 4.38 8.81
N VAL A 361 -9.42 3.76 9.81
CA VAL A 361 -8.61 2.55 9.62
C VAL A 361 -9.51 1.32 9.47
N GLY A 362 -9.32 0.62 8.35
CA GLY A 362 -10.07 -0.58 7.96
C GLY A 362 -9.71 -1.85 8.73
N GLN A 363 -10.40 -2.95 8.42
CA GLN A 363 -10.12 -4.26 9.01
C GLN A 363 -9.67 -5.32 8.01
N ARG A 364 -10.37 -5.46 6.88
CA ARG A 364 -10.17 -6.54 5.90
C ARG A 364 -10.28 -6.07 4.46
N GLY A 365 -11.34 -5.34 4.14
CA GLY A 365 -11.61 -4.88 2.79
C GLY A 365 -10.80 -3.63 2.43
N PHE A 366 -11.04 -2.54 3.16
CA PHE A 366 -10.72 -1.19 2.69
C PHE A 366 -10.26 -0.27 3.81
N GLU A 367 -9.28 0.56 3.51
CA GLU A 367 -8.95 1.75 4.26
C GLU A 367 -9.72 2.95 3.67
N GLU A 368 -10.17 3.90 4.51
CA GLU A 368 -11.16 4.91 4.12
C GLU A 368 -10.75 6.36 4.35
N VAL A 369 -11.14 7.23 3.42
CA VAL A 369 -11.19 8.68 3.60
C VAL A 369 -12.66 9.12 3.62
N ASN A 370 -13.08 9.68 4.74
CA ASN A 370 -14.43 10.15 4.98
C ASN A 370 -14.49 11.68 5.05
N VAL A 371 -15.58 12.28 4.55
CA VAL A 371 -15.95 13.68 4.85
C VAL A 371 -17.06 13.64 5.88
N ILE A 372 -16.76 14.14 7.08
CA ILE A 372 -17.58 14.00 8.28
C ILE A 372 -18.61 15.14 8.35
N GLU A 373 -19.89 14.81 8.18
CA GLU A 373 -21.01 15.74 8.30
C GLU A 373 -21.85 15.44 9.56
N ASN A 374 -22.51 16.47 10.08
CA ASN A 374 -23.35 16.39 11.28
C ASN A 374 -24.48 15.35 11.13
N GLY A 375 -24.61 14.45 12.12
CA GLY A 375 -25.67 13.45 12.24
C GLY A 375 -25.55 12.25 11.31
N LYS A 376 -24.43 12.12 10.58
CA LYS A 376 -24.21 11.01 9.66
C LYS A 376 -23.74 9.74 10.35
N ASN A 377 -24.10 8.63 9.71
CA ASN A 377 -23.68 7.28 10.02
C ASN A 377 -22.75 6.79 8.90
N TYR A 378 -21.49 6.46 9.22
CA TYR A 378 -20.49 5.96 8.27
C TYR A 378 -20.50 4.43 8.13
N GLY A 379 -21.42 3.76 8.85
CA GLY A 379 -21.86 2.41 8.55
C GLY A 379 -21.09 1.27 9.21
N TRP A 380 -19.93 1.48 9.83
CA TRP A 380 -19.25 0.40 10.57
C TRP A 380 -20.12 -0.11 11.75
N PRO A 381 -20.28 -1.45 11.95
CA PRO A 381 -19.74 -2.59 11.20
C PRO A 381 -20.77 -3.21 10.21
N ILE A 382 -21.78 -2.46 9.77
CA ILE A 382 -22.72 -2.90 8.71
C ILE A 382 -21.99 -2.89 7.35
N THR A 383 -21.17 -1.86 7.10
CA THR A 383 -20.32 -1.71 5.92
C THR A 383 -18.85 -1.51 6.28
N GLU A 384 -17.98 -1.89 5.34
CA GLU A 384 -16.57 -1.53 5.27
C GLU A 384 -16.31 -1.05 3.84
N GLY A 385 -15.92 0.21 3.67
CA GLY A 385 -15.89 0.91 2.39
C GLY A 385 -17.27 0.94 1.73
N ILE A 386 -17.33 0.50 0.47
CA ILE A 386 -18.55 0.35 -0.32
C ILE A 386 -19.18 -1.07 -0.21
N GLY A 387 -18.64 -1.93 0.65
CA GLY A 387 -19.06 -3.32 0.81
C GLY A 387 -19.75 -3.59 2.14
N CYS A 388 -20.59 -4.62 2.19
CA CYS A 388 -21.13 -5.14 3.44
C CYS A 388 -20.05 -5.91 4.20
N TYR A 389 -19.90 -5.62 5.50
CA TYR A 389 -18.86 -6.28 6.32
C TYR A 389 -19.33 -7.67 6.77
N GLU A 390 -18.50 -8.70 6.49
CA GLU A 390 -18.76 -10.13 6.77
C GLU A 390 -20.13 -10.69 6.33
N ALA A 391 -20.78 -10.08 5.33
CA ALA A 391 -22.05 -10.53 4.77
C ALA A 391 -22.17 -10.28 3.26
N ASP A 392 -22.85 -11.17 2.54
CA ASP A 392 -23.12 -11.00 1.10
C ASP A 392 -24.06 -9.83 0.78
N SER A 393 -24.87 -9.39 1.77
CA SER A 393 -25.76 -8.24 1.65
C SER A 393 -26.12 -7.68 3.03
N CYS A 394 -26.44 -6.39 3.06
CA CYS A 394 -26.74 -5.61 4.26
C CYS A 394 -27.67 -4.44 3.91
N ASN A 395 -28.26 -3.79 4.91
CA ASN A 395 -29.09 -2.61 4.69
C ASN A 395 -28.23 -1.33 4.73
N THR A 396 -27.96 -0.75 3.56
CA THR A 396 -27.20 0.51 3.42
C THR A 396 -28.06 1.77 3.53
N SER A 397 -29.38 1.65 3.78
CA SER A 397 -30.28 2.79 3.88
C SER A 397 -29.93 3.72 5.03
N GLY A 398 -29.46 4.93 4.69
CA GLY A 398 -29.08 5.97 5.66
C GLY A 398 -27.60 5.92 6.08
N LEU A 399 -26.81 5.02 5.50
CA LEU A 399 -25.36 5.02 5.65
C LEU A 399 -24.73 6.04 4.67
N THR A 400 -23.51 6.47 4.98
CA THR A 400 -22.73 7.46 4.22
C THR A 400 -21.47 6.79 3.73
N GLU A 401 -21.29 6.73 2.41
CA GLU A 401 -20.11 6.12 1.79
C GLU A 401 -18.87 7.02 1.93
N PRO A 402 -17.65 6.43 2.02
CA PRO A 402 -16.40 7.19 1.99
C PRO A 402 -16.20 7.88 0.64
N VAL A 403 -15.55 9.05 0.66
CA VAL A 403 -15.29 9.83 -0.55
C VAL A 403 -14.09 9.30 -1.34
N ALA A 404 -13.21 8.57 -0.68
CA ALA A 404 -12.12 7.82 -1.27
C ALA A 404 -11.80 6.60 -0.41
N LEU A 405 -11.33 5.52 -1.03
CA LEU A 405 -10.99 4.27 -0.36
C LEU A 405 -9.87 3.57 -1.13
N TYR A 406 -9.09 2.74 -0.44
CA TYR A 406 -8.16 1.82 -1.10
C TYR A 406 -8.22 0.42 -0.44
N PRO A 407 -8.09 -0.67 -1.22
CA PRO A 407 -8.07 -2.02 -0.66
C PRO A 407 -6.90 -2.22 0.29
N ARG A 408 -7.08 -3.06 1.31
CA ARG A 408 -6.04 -3.47 2.30
C ARG A 408 -4.83 -4.21 1.70
N ALA A 409 -4.82 -4.44 0.39
CA ALA A 409 -3.65 -4.92 -0.37
C ALA A 409 -2.74 -3.78 -0.89
N GLN A 410 -3.19 -2.52 -0.80
CA GLN A 410 -2.45 -1.34 -1.25
C GLN A 410 -1.82 -0.54 -0.07
N GLY A 411 -2.39 -0.68 1.12
CA GLY A 411 -1.88 -0.20 2.42
C GLY A 411 -2.60 -0.92 3.56
N GLN A 412 -2.13 -0.79 4.80
CA GLN A 412 -2.58 -1.58 5.97
C GLN A 412 -3.12 -0.76 7.15
N SER A 413 -3.00 0.57 7.12
CA SER A 413 -3.42 1.44 8.22
C SER A 413 -3.39 2.89 7.74
N ILE A 414 -4.54 3.46 7.37
CA ILE A 414 -4.60 4.85 6.90
C ILE A 414 -4.33 5.82 8.04
N THR A 415 -3.40 6.73 7.80
CA THR A 415 -3.07 7.80 8.75
C THR A 415 -4.08 8.95 8.69
N GLY A 416 -4.77 9.13 7.56
CA GLY A 416 -5.46 10.38 7.23
C GLY A 416 -4.45 11.50 6.93
N GLY A 417 -4.92 12.75 6.89
CA GLY A 417 -4.07 13.92 6.64
C GLY A 417 -4.86 15.22 6.49
N PHE A 418 -4.49 16.06 5.53
CA PHE A 418 -4.99 17.44 5.38
C PHE A 418 -5.22 17.82 3.91
N VAL A 419 -6.16 18.74 3.65
CA VAL A 419 -6.23 19.43 2.36
C VAL A 419 -5.08 20.41 2.25
N TYR A 420 -4.20 20.25 1.26
CA TYR A 420 -3.08 21.16 1.05
C TYR A 420 -3.60 22.56 0.66
N ARG A 421 -3.20 23.56 1.45
CA ARG A 421 -3.56 24.99 1.28
C ARG A 421 -2.35 25.92 1.15
N GLY A 422 -1.15 25.36 1.18
CA GLY A 422 0.11 26.05 0.97
C GLY A 422 0.29 26.59 -0.45
N THR A 423 1.39 27.31 -0.63
CA THR A 423 1.74 28.00 -1.88
C THR A 423 3.02 27.46 -2.52
N GLN A 424 3.84 26.69 -1.80
CA GLN A 424 5.07 26.10 -2.34
C GLN A 424 4.81 25.07 -3.45
N ILE A 425 3.68 24.35 -3.39
CA ILE A 425 3.32 23.29 -4.35
C ILE A 425 1.94 23.59 -4.98
N PRO A 426 1.83 24.56 -5.92
CA PRO A 426 0.53 25.10 -6.35
C PRO A 426 -0.46 24.06 -6.92
N TRP A 427 0.03 22.99 -7.55
CA TRP A 427 -0.83 21.95 -8.13
C TRP A 427 -1.47 21.02 -7.09
N LEU A 428 -0.97 21.00 -5.85
CA LEU A 428 -1.58 20.28 -4.74
C LEU A 428 -2.72 21.05 -4.05
N VAL A 429 -2.90 22.35 -4.35
CA VAL A 429 -3.92 23.17 -3.68
C VAL A 429 -5.32 22.58 -3.87
N GLY A 430 -5.99 22.29 -2.74
CA GLY A 430 -7.32 21.66 -2.73
C GLY A 430 -7.32 20.13 -2.83
N THR A 431 -6.15 19.49 -2.86
CA THR A 431 -6.01 18.04 -2.74
C THR A 431 -5.89 17.65 -1.27
N TYR A 432 -6.75 16.74 -0.80
CA TYR A 432 -6.58 16.03 0.47
C TYR A 432 -5.41 15.04 0.33
N LEU A 433 -4.34 15.31 1.05
CA LEU A 433 -3.18 14.43 1.16
C LEU A 433 -3.33 13.56 2.39
N TYR A 434 -3.03 12.28 2.23
CA TYR A 434 -3.06 11.30 3.30
C TYR A 434 -2.01 10.22 3.04
N ALA A 435 -1.64 9.50 4.10
CA ALA A 435 -0.63 8.46 4.05
C ALA A 435 -1.15 7.14 4.62
N ASP A 436 -0.40 6.07 4.39
CA ASP A 436 -0.56 4.78 5.05
C ASP A 436 0.65 4.52 5.96
N PHE A 437 0.38 4.15 7.21
CA PHE A 437 1.40 4.03 8.25
C PHE A 437 2.41 2.91 7.97
N ASP A 438 2.00 1.77 7.42
CA ASP A 438 2.90 0.63 7.24
C ASP A 438 3.64 0.70 5.89
N THR A 439 2.94 1.03 4.81
CA THR A 439 3.56 1.10 3.47
C THR A 439 4.28 2.43 3.21
N SER A 440 4.07 3.45 4.05
CA SER A 440 4.61 4.81 3.89
C SER A 440 4.23 5.49 2.56
N ARG A 441 3.23 4.97 1.86
CA ARG A 441 2.68 5.55 0.62
C ARG A 441 1.88 6.81 0.95
N LEU A 442 1.99 7.82 0.09
CA LEU A 442 1.19 9.05 0.14
C LEU A 442 0.32 9.14 -1.11
N TRP A 443 -0.95 9.48 -0.93
CA TRP A 443 -1.91 9.70 -2.02
C TRP A 443 -2.46 11.12 -1.98
N GLY A 444 -3.09 11.50 -3.08
CA GLY A 444 -3.90 12.70 -3.19
C GLY A 444 -5.31 12.39 -3.67
N TYR A 445 -6.31 12.99 -3.04
CA TYR A 445 -7.70 12.98 -3.50
C TYR A 445 -8.26 14.40 -3.59
N ARG A 446 -8.98 14.74 -4.66
CA ARG A 446 -9.72 16.01 -4.76
C ARG A 446 -11.20 15.72 -4.59
N TYR A 447 -11.86 16.47 -3.69
CA TYR A 447 -13.27 16.21 -3.38
C TYR A 447 -14.17 16.34 -4.61
N GLY A 448 -14.92 15.28 -4.91
CA GLY A 448 -15.83 15.22 -6.07
C GLY A 448 -15.13 14.87 -7.39
N ASP A 449 -13.84 14.53 -7.35
CA ASP A 449 -13.15 13.89 -8.47
C ASP A 449 -13.64 12.43 -8.60
N PRO A 450 -14.17 12.01 -9.76
CA PRO A 450 -14.59 10.62 -9.98
C PRO A 450 -13.40 9.68 -10.22
N THR A 451 -12.18 10.22 -10.35
CA THR A 451 -10.97 9.43 -10.62
C THR A 451 -10.48 8.77 -9.32
N PRO A 452 -10.12 7.47 -9.34
CA PRO A 452 -9.50 6.82 -8.19
C PRO A 452 -8.23 7.53 -7.71
N THR A 453 -7.96 7.37 -6.43
CA THR A 453 -6.86 8.02 -5.72
C THR A 453 -5.49 7.68 -6.30
N SER A 454 -4.73 8.69 -6.73
CA SER A 454 -3.37 8.48 -7.26
C SER A 454 -2.34 8.44 -6.11
N GLU A 455 -1.53 7.38 -6.05
CA GLU A 455 -0.30 7.38 -5.27
C GLU A 455 0.62 8.48 -5.84
N LEU A 456 1.09 9.38 -4.99
CA LEU A 456 1.89 10.53 -5.38
C LEU A 456 3.38 10.23 -5.24
N ILE A 457 3.78 9.70 -4.07
CA ILE A 457 5.14 9.29 -3.72
C ILE A 457 5.10 8.24 -2.59
N THR A 458 6.17 7.47 -2.43
CA THR A 458 6.52 6.90 -1.13
C THR A 458 7.15 8.01 -0.27
N GLY A 459 6.62 8.20 0.94
CA GLY A 459 7.09 9.16 1.93
C GLY A 459 8.05 8.56 2.97
N PRO A 460 8.31 9.28 4.08
CA PRO A 460 9.16 8.81 5.15
C PRO A 460 8.54 7.64 5.92
N ALA A 461 9.39 6.78 6.48
CA ALA A 461 8.96 5.57 7.18
C ALA A 461 8.00 5.85 8.35
N ASN A 462 6.86 5.17 8.34
CA ASN A 462 5.80 5.25 9.35
C ASN A 462 5.29 6.68 9.59
N VAL A 463 4.60 7.25 8.60
CA VAL A 463 3.88 8.52 8.78
C VAL A 463 2.77 8.33 9.80
N SER A 464 2.96 8.77 11.06
CA SER A 464 1.96 8.65 12.14
C SER A 464 0.88 9.70 12.09
N SER A 465 1.18 10.85 11.48
CA SER A 465 0.27 11.99 11.39
C SER A 465 0.84 13.03 10.43
N PHE A 466 0.03 14.04 10.14
CA PHE A 466 0.38 15.24 9.40
C PHE A 466 0.28 16.47 10.31
N GLY A 467 0.97 17.54 9.91
CA GLY A 467 0.82 18.88 10.46
C GLY A 467 0.57 19.90 9.36
N GLU A 468 -0.05 21.03 9.71
CA GLU A 468 -0.28 22.17 8.82
C GLU A 468 0.12 23.45 9.58
N ASP A 469 1.03 24.25 9.03
CA ASP A 469 1.38 25.55 9.64
C ASP A 469 0.35 26.64 9.35
N LEU A 470 0.61 27.88 9.75
CA LEU A 470 -0.30 29.01 9.50
C LEU A 470 -0.41 29.40 8.00
N ASN A 471 0.58 29.01 7.19
CA ASN A 471 0.64 29.30 5.75
C ASN A 471 -0.05 28.21 4.90
N GLY A 472 -0.51 27.12 5.52
CA GLY A 472 -1.12 25.97 4.84
C GLY A 472 -0.10 24.95 4.32
N GLU A 473 1.18 25.12 4.65
CA GLU A 473 2.24 24.18 4.28
C GLU A 473 2.16 22.93 5.17
N LEU A 474 2.32 21.77 4.54
CA LEU A 474 2.14 20.48 5.20
C LEU A 474 3.45 19.84 5.65
N TYR A 475 3.36 19.17 6.79
CA TYR A 475 4.44 18.46 7.46
C TYR A 475 4.02 17.00 7.70
N LEU A 476 4.99 16.09 7.65
CA LEU A 476 4.83 14.65 7.84
C LEU A 476 5.61 14.23 9.09
N LEU A 477 4.96 13.50 10.00
CA LEU A 477 5.58 13.01 11.24
C LEU A 477 6.04 11.57 11.03
N GLY A 478 7.35 11.35 10.87
CA GLY A 478 7.91 10.01 10.67
C GLY A 478 8.16 9.32 12.00
N TYR A 479 7.18 8.56 12.49
CA TYR A 479 7.10 7.92 13.80
C TYR A 479 8.38 7.20 14.22
N SER A 480 8.89 6.32 13.36
CA SER A 480 10.08 5.49 13.62
C SER A 480 11.38 6.25 13.41
N THR A 481 11.36 7.31 12.60
CA THR A 481 12.54 8.15 12.34
C THR A 481 12.74 9.23 13.40
N GLY A 482 11.68 9.61 14.12
CA GLY A 482 11.70 10.74 15.04
C GLY A 482 11.94 12.09 14.35
N ARG A 483 11.59 12.22 13.07
CA ARG A 483 11.81 13.43 12.27
C ARG A 483 10.50 14.01 11.74
N ILE A 484 10.54 15.29 11.39
CA ILE A 484 9.45 16.01 10.74
C ILE A 484 9.92 16.37 9.34
N TYR A 485 9.16 16.01 8.32
CA TYR A 485 9.48 16.28 6.93
C TYR A 485 8.48 17.28 6.35
N THR A 486 8.89 18.04 5.34
CA THR A 486 7.98 18.84 4.52
C THR A 486 8.04 18.36 3.07
N LEU A 487 6.94 18.53 2.34
CA LEU A 487 6.89 18.20 0.92
C LEU A 487 7.68 19.23 0.11
N THR A 488 8.32 18.77 -0.96
CA THR A 488 9.06 19.60 -1.91
C THR A 488 8.59 19.33 -3.33
N GLY A 489 8.68 20.34 -4.19
CA GLY A 489 8.28 20.25 -5.60
C GLY A 489 7.60 21.55 -6.05
N SER A 490 7.92 22.04 -7.25
CA SER A 490 7.42 23.32 -7.77
C SER A 490 6.36 23.17 -8.87
N GLY A 491 6.21 21.96 -9.44
CA GLY A 491 5.23 21.66 -10.46
C GLY A 491 5.41 20.28 -11.08
N GLY A 492 4.34 19.79 -11.69
CA GLY A 492 4.38 18.88 -12.83
C GLY A 492 4.47 17.38 -12.54
N GLN A 493 3.40 16.65 -12.86
CA GLN A 493 3.52 15.21 -13.12
C GLN A 493 4.58 14.99 -14.21
N VAL A 494 5.44 13.97 -14.06
CA VAL A 494 6.26 13.46 -15.15
C VAL A 494 5.33 13.08 -16.29
N THR A 495 5.35 13.87 -17.36
CA THR A 495 4.54 13.58 -18.54
C THR A 495 5.38 12.70 -19.43
N TYR A 496 5.06 11.41 -19.43
CA TYR A 496 5.58 10.48 -20.43
C TYR A 496 4.93 10.82 -21.77
N ASN A 497 5.71 11.23 -22.76
CA ASN A 497 5.22 11.50 -24.11
C ASN A 497 5.01 10.18 -24.85
N ILE A 498 4.04 9.39 -24.38
CA ILE A 498 3.67 8.10 -24.95
C ILE A 498 2.90 8.37 -26.26
N PRO A 499 3.35 7.83 -27.40
CA PRO A 499 2.61 7.91 -28.66
C PRO A 499 1.17 7.40 -28.52
N THR A 500 0.22 7.98 -29.26
CA THR A 500 -1.19 7.57 -29.14
C THR A 500 -1.51 6.26 -29.88
N THR A 501 -0.61 5.77 -30.75
CA THR A 501 -0.75 4.52 -31.50
C THR A 501 0.49 3.64 -31.39
N LEU A 502 0.28 2.33 -31.50
CA LEU A 502 1.37 1.34 -31.47
C LEU A 502 2.30 1.48 -32.69
N SER A 503 1.76 1.83 -33.86
CA SER A 503 2.55 2.19 -35.05
C SER A 503 3.57 3.31 -34.77
N ALA A 504 3.20 4.31 -33.96
CA ALA A 504 4.06 5.44 -33.64
C ALA A 504 5.14 5.14 -32.57
N MET A 505 5.08 4.00 -31.87
CA MET A 505 6.21 3.48 -31.08
C MET A 505 7.37 2.98 -31.94
N ALA A 506 7.13 2.68 -33.22
CA ALA A 506 8.13 2.18 -34.18
C ALA A 506 8.96 0.95 -33.72
N CYS A 507 8.38 0.13 -32.83
CA CYS A 507 8.96 -1.12 -32.33
C CYS A 507 8.68 -2.35 -33.20
N PHE A 508 7.83 -2.20 -34.21
CA PHE A 508 7.50 -3.24 -35.17
C PHE A 508 7.68 -2.71 -36.58
N SER A 509 8.42 -3.45 -37.40
CA SER A 509 8.57 -3.17 -38.84
C SER A 509 7.30 -3.53 -39.62
N SER A 510 6.47 -4.43 -39.08
CA SER A 510 5.16 -4.80 -39.62
C SER A 510 4.20 -5.17 -38.49
N LEU A 511 3.12 -4.40 -38.33
CA LEU A 511 2.05 -4.71 -37.38
C LEU A 511 1.16 -5.88 -37.85
N SER A 512 1.00 -6.11 -39.15
CA SER A 512 0.19 -7.24 -39.64
C SER A 512 0.77 -8.60 -39.27
N THR A 513 2.10 -8.69 -39.10
CA THR A 513 2.82 -9.92 -38.73
C THR A 513 3.51 -9.84 -37.37
N MET A 514 3.34 -8.72 -36.64
CA MET A 514 4.07 -8.42 -35.39
C MET A 514 5.58 -8.61 -35.51
N THR A 515 6.14 -8.30 -36.69
CA THR A 515 7.57 -8.43 -36.95
C THR A 515 8.30 -7.30 -36.23
N PRO A 516 9.27 -7.60 -35.33
CA PRO A 516 10.01 -6.58 -34.60
C PRO A 516 10.79 -5.65 -35.55
N ALA A 517 11.10 -4.45 -35.07
CA ALA A 517 12.11 -3.58 -35.69
C ALA A 517 13.53 -4.06 -35.32
N ASP A 518 14.54 -3.58 -36.04
CA ASP A 518 15.94 -3.88 -35.72
C ASP A 518 16.27 -3.49 -34.26
N GLY A 519 16.91 -4.41 -33.53
CA GLY A 519 17.24 -4.23 -32.11
C GLY A 519 16.07 -4.38 -31.13
N VAL A 520 14.91 -4.87 -31.58
CA VAL A 520 13.80 -5.32 -30.72
C VAL A 520 13.87 -6.85 -30.60
N LEU A 521 14.50 -7.34 -29.52
CA LEU A 521 14.86 -8.74 -29.33
C LEU A 521 13.64 -9.59 -28.92
N PRO A 522 13.21 -10.59 -29.69
CA PRO A 522 12.23 -11.56 -29.22
C PRO A 522 12.81 -12.44 -28.11
N TYR A 523 11.97 -12.86 -27.15
CA TYR A 523 12.35 -13.87 -26.16
C TYR A 523 11.16 -14.73 -25.71
N GLU A 524 11.46 -15.94 -25.26
CA GLU A 524 10.51 -16.93 -24.77
C GLU A 524 10.79 -17.30 -23.30
N LEU A 525 9.74 -17.79 -22.62
CA LEU A 525 9.79 -18.28 -21.24
C LEU A 525 9.54 -19.79 -21.23
N ASN A 526 10.18 -20.54 -20.32
CA ASN A 526 9.86 -21.96 -20.10
C ASN A 526 8.48 -22.15 -19.46
N MET A 527 8.14 -21.32 -18.48
CA MET A 527 6.90 -21.35 -17.71
C MET A 527 6.28 -19.94 -17.69
N PRO A 528 5.52 -19.54 -18.72
CA PRO A 528 4.91 -18.21 -18.77
C PRO A 528 3.80 -18.05 -17.73
N LEU A 529 3.68 -16.85 -17.14
CA LEU A 529 2.51 -16.46 -16.35
C LEU A 529 1.22 -16.63 -17.19
N TRP A 530 0.20 -17.24 -16.60
CA TRP A 530 -1.11 -17.53 -17.18
C TRP A 530 -2.00 -16.28 -17.28
N SER A 531 -2.80 -16.19 -18.34
CA SER A 531 -3.81 -15.12 -18.50
C SER A 531 -4.92 -15.63 -19.42
N ASP A 532 -5.82 -16.46 -18.89
CA ASP A 532 -7.02 -16.97 -19.57
C ASP A 532 -6.78 -17.59 -20.97
N GLY A 533 -5.69 -18.34 -21.13
CA GLY A 533 -5.33 -18.96 -22.41
C GLY A 533 -4.80 -17.99 -23.48
N ALA A 534 -4.66 -16.69 -23.19
CA ALA A 534 -4.07 -15.75 -24.13
C ALA A 534 -2.60 -16.08 -24.39
N SER A 535 -2.29 -16.29 -25.67
CA SER A 535 -0.93 -16.45 -26.17
C SER A 535 -0.19 -15.12 -26.07
N LYS A 536 1.13 -15.18 -25.80
CA LYS A 536 1.96 -14.01 -25.49
C LYS A 536 3.30 -14.08 -26.23
N THR A 537 3.49 -13.23 -27.22
CA THR A 537 4.83 -12.94 -27.79
C THR A 537 5.49 -11.82 -26.99
N ARG A 538 6.80 -11.90 -26.76
CA ARG A 538 7.52 -10.97 -25.89
C ARG A 538 8.78 -10.45 -26.57
N PHE A 539 9.10 -9.20 -26.28
CA PHE A 539 10.27 -8.52 -26.81
C PHE A 539 10.97 -7.69 -25.73
N LEU A 540 12.27 -7.52 -25.89
CA LEU A 540 13.17 -6.75 -25.04
C LEU A 540 13.87 -5.68 -25.89
N VAL A 541 14.03 -4.49 -25.34
CA VAL A 541 14.82 -3.41 -25.93
C VAL A 541 15.78 -2.89 -24.87
N LEU A 542 17.08 -2.99 -25.13
CA LEU A 542 18.14 -2.52 -24.24
C LEU A 542 18.71 -1.18 -24.73
N PRO A 543 19.08 -0.25 -23.83
CA PRO A 543 19.85 0.94 -24.18
C PRO A 543 21.21 0.59 -24.80
N ASN A 544 21.67 1.41 -25.74
CA ASN A 544 22.94 1.21 -26.44
C ASN A 544 24.13 1.18 -25.47
N GLY A 545 24.98 0.14 -25.60
CA GLY A 545 26.19 -0.03 -24.79
C GLY A 545 25.96 -0.45 -23.33
N THR A 546 24.73 -0.84 -22.96
CA THR A 546 24.40 -1.35 -21.62
C THR A 546 24.30 -2.88 -21.61
N GLN A 547 24.41 -3.47 -20.42
CA GLN A 547 24.33 -4.90 -20.16
C GLN A 547 23.32 -5.18 -19.04
N ILE A 548 22.78 -6.40 -19.03
CA ILE A 548 21.90 -6.93 -17.99
C ILE A 548 22.77 -7.54 -16.88
N ASP A 549 22.56 -7.11 -15.65
CA ASP A 549 23.27 -7.63 -14.48
C ASP A 549 22.55 -8.90 -13.95
N VAL A 550 23.13 -10.07 -14.17
CA VAL A 550 22.59 -11.36 -13.72
C VAL A 550 23.08 -11.67 -12.30
N GLN A 551 22.14 -11.76 -11.36
CA GLN A 551 22.45 -12.05 -9.96
C GLN A 551 22.77 -13.53 -9.74
N ALA A 552 23.48 -13.82 -8.63
CA ALA A 552 23.77 -15.19 -8.20
C ALA A 552 22.51 -16.02 -7.86
N SER A 553 21.36 -15.37 -7.63
CA SER A 553 20.05 -16.02 -7.49
C SER A 553 19.46 -16.54 -8.82
N GLY A 554 19.97 -16.06 -9.96
CA GLY A 554 19.37 -16.25 -11.28
C GLY A 554 18.38 -15.14 -11.69
N GLU A 555 18.03 -14.22 -10.78
CA GLU A 555 17.22 -13.03 -11.09
C GLU A 555 18.06 -12.00 -11.86
N TRP A 556 17.43 -11.26 -12.79
CA TRP A 556 18.11 -10.32 -13.68
C TRP A 556 17.79 -8.87 -13.28
N LEU A 557 18.81 -8.02 -13.21
CA LEU A 557 18.71 -6.57 -13.02
C LEU A 557 18.99 -5.87 -14.35
N PHE A 558 18.23 -4.82 -14.65
CA PHE A 558 18.20 -4.22 -15.97
C PHE A 558 18.53 -2.73 -15.92
N PRO A 559 19.26 -2.20 -16.92
CA PRO A 559 19.67 -0.80 -16.96
C PRO A 559 18.50 0.14 -17.26
N ASP A 560 18.62 1.39 -16.79
CA ASP A 560 17.63 2.44 -17.09
C ASP A 560 17.52 2.72 -18.59
N GLY A 561 16.28 2.83 -19.06
CA GLY A 561 15.91 2.90 -20.48
C GLY A 561 15.58 1.53 -21.10
N THR A 562 15.67 0.42 -20.35
CA THR A 562 15.20 -0.89 -20.83
C THR A 562 13.69 -0.91 -21.00
N MET A 563 13.20 -1.49 -22.10
CA MET A 563 11.77 -1.72 -22.32
C MET A 563 11.45 -3.20 -22.54
N TRP A 564 10.29 -3.62 -22.04
CA TRP A 564 9.69 -4.93 -22.33
C TRP A 564 8.37 -4.72 -23.03
N ILE A 565 8.15 -5.49 -24.09
CA ILE A 565 6.92 -5.46 -24.88
C ILE A 565 6.27 -6.84 -24.76
N LYS A 566 4.99 -6.90 -24.40
CA LYS A 566 4.18 -8.12 -24.33
C LYS A 566 2.97 -7.94 -25.23
N HIS A 567 2.85 -8.71 -26.29
CA HIS A 567 1.69 -8.70 -27.19
C HIS A 567 0.82 -9.94 -26.93
N PHE A 568 -0.51 -9.73 -26.86
CA PHE A 568 -1.48 -10.73 -26.42
C PHE A 568 -2.49 -11.02 -27.52
N GLU A 569 -2.61 -12.30 -27.88
CA GLU A 569 -3.63 -12.82 -28.80
C GLU A 569 -4.40 -13.97 -28.14
N LEU A 570 -5.73 -13.94 -28.20
CA LEU A 570 -6.59 -14.99 -27.66
C LEU A 570 -7.29 -15.75 -28.79
N GLN A 571 -7.28 -17.07 -28.72
CA GLN A 571 -8.04 -17.94 -29.63
C GLN A 571 -9.50 -18.01 -29.16
N THR A 572 -10.45 -17.55 -29.97
CA THR A 572 -11.85 -17.42 -29.54
C THR A 572 -12.67 -18.70 -29.70
N ASP A 573 -12.35 -19.56 -30.67
CA ASP A 573 -12.90 -20.93 -30.79
C ASP A 573 -11.79 -21.95 -30.52
N PRO A 574 -11.88 -22.76 -29.44
CA PRO A 574 -10.86 -23.77 -29.11
C PRO A 574 -10.66 -24.83 -30.22
N ASN A 575 -11.64 -25.02 -31.11
CA ASN A 575 -11.58 -25.98 -32.21
C ASN A 575 -11.00 -25.38 -33.51
N ALA A 576 -10.83 -24.06 -33.59
CA ALA A 576 -10.33 -23.37 -34.78
C ALA A 576 -9.08 -22.54 -34.42
N PRO A 577 -7.85 -23.08 -34.61
CA PRO A 577 -6.61 -22.38 -34.26
C PRO A 577 -6.39 -21.02 -34.95
N SER A 578 -7.08 -20.78 -36.06
CA SER A 578 -7.08 -19.50 -36.80
C SER A 578 -8.03 -18.43 -36.23
N SER A 579 -8.82 -18.75 -35.19
CA SER A 579 -9.77 -17.81 -34.54
C SER A 579 -9.08 -16.82 -33.58
N ARG A 580 -7.81 -16.50 -33.81
CA ARG A 580 -7.06 -15.59 -32.94
C ARG A 580 -7.53 -14.16 -33.13
N THR A 581 -7.71 -13.47 -32.02
CA THR A 581 -8.03 -12.05 -31.95
C THR A 581 -6.92 -11.34 -31.15
N ARG A 582 -6.40 -10.25 -31.69
CA ARG A 582 -5.43 -9.37 -31.02
C ARG A 582 -6.14 -8.54 -29.97
N LEU A 583 -5.63 -8.59 -28.74
CA LEU A 583 -6.24 -7.91 -27.59
C LEU A 583 -5.46 -6.65 -27.23
N GLU A 584 -4.19 -6.82 -26.86
CA GLU A 584 -3.35 -5.72 -26.38
C GLU A 584 -1.88 -5.86 -26.78
N THR A 585 -1.17 -4.74 -26.75
CA THR A 585 0.29 -4.70 -26.69
C THR A 585 0.70 -3.81 -25.52
N ARG A 586 1.32 -4.41 -24.50
CA ARG A 586 1.71 -3.76 -23.25
C ARG A 586 3.20 -3.51 -23.21
N PHE A 587 3.56 -2.32 -22.75
CA PHE A 587 4.93 -1.89 -22.54
C PHE A 587 5.19 -1.72 -21.04
N LEU A 588 6.40 -2.09 -20.61
CA LEU A 588 6.97 -1.66 -19.34
C LEU A 588 8.33 -1.03 -19.63
N VAL A 589 8.67 0.00 -18.88
CA VAL A 589 9.90 0.78 -19.06
C VAL A 589 10.57 0.98 -17.71
N GLN A 590 11.84 0.58 -17.64
CA GLN A 590 12.73 0.89 -16.53
C GLN A 590 13.25 2.31 -16.72
N SER A 591 13.04 3.18 -15.75
CA SER A 591 13.59 4.55 -15.73
C SER A 591 14.37 4.79 -14.45
N ALA A 592 15.21 5.83 -14.45
CA ALA A 592 15.90 6.31 -13.25
C ALA A 592 14.95 6.77 -12.12
N ARG A 593 13.63 6.85 -12.39
CA ARG A 593 12.56 7.18 -11.43
C ARG A 593 11.77 5.94 -10.96
N GLY A 594 12.15 4.75 -11.41
CA GLY A 594 11.42 3.50 -11.20
C GLY A 594 10.74 2.99 -12.47
N LEU A 595 9.94 1.93 -12.32
CA LEU A 595 9.23 1.31 -13.43
C LEU A 595 7.91 2.04 -13.73
N TYR A 596 7.59 2.22 -15.01
CA TYR A 596 6.25 2.59 -15.46
C TYR A 596 5.75 1.67 -16.58
N GLY A 597 4.43 1.64 -16.80
CA GLY A 597 3.79 0.74 -17.76
C GLY A 597 2.65 1.40 -18.51
N PHE A 598 2.38 0.93 -19.74
CA PHE A 598 1.27 1.41 -20.57
C PHE A 598 0.79 0.33 -21.54
N THR A 599 -0.48 0.42 -21.93
CA THR A 599 -1.19 -0.59 -22.72
C THR A 599 -1.75 0.04 -23.98
N TYR A 600 -1.58 -0.61 -25.14
CA TYR A 600 -2.35 -0.31 -26.35
C TYR A 600 -3.41 -1.37 -26.56
N GLY A 601 -4.68 -0.96 -26.71
CA GLY A 601 -5.79 -1.85 -27.09
C GLY A 601 -5.91 -1.93 -28.62
N TRP A 602 -5.97 -3.15 -29.17
CA TRP A 602 -6.08 -3.34 -30.63
C TRP A 602 -7.45 -2.99 -31.16
N ASN A 603 -7.48 -2.33 -32.33
CA ASN A 603 -8.73 -2.03 -33.02
C ASN A 603 -9.36 -3.30 -33.64
N ALA A 604 -10.66 -3.25 -33.95
CA ALA A 604 -11.40 -4.40 -34.49
C ALA A 604 -10.99 -4.84 -35.91
N ALA A 605 -10.19 -4.04 -36.62
CA ALA A 605 -9.62 -4.39 -37.93
C ALA A 605 -8.18 -4.95 -37.80
N GLU A 606 -7.65 -5.05 -36.58
CA GLU A 606 -6.31 -5.56 -36.25
C GLU A 606 -5.15 -4.88 -36.99
N SER A 607 -5.37 -3.66 -37.46
CA SER A 607 -4.40 -2.89 -38.25
C SER A 607 -3.42 -2.07 -37.41
N ASP A 608 -3.85 -1.65 -36.22
CA ASP A 608 -3.10 -0.85 -35.25
C ASP A 608 -3.78 -0.93 -33.87
N ALA A 609 -3.13 -0.38 -32.85
CA ALA A 609 -3.63 -0.33 -31.48
C ALA A 609 -3.50 1.09 -30.89
N THR A 610 -4.43 1.50 -30.04
CA THR A 610 -4.51 2.85 -29.44
C THR A 610 -4.23 2.84 -27.94
N LEU A 611 -3.56 3.89 -27.45
CA LEU A 611 -3.15 4.00 -26.05
C LEU A 611 -4.35 4.00 -25.09
N VAL A 612 -4.33 3.11 -24.11
CA VAL A 612 -5.31 2.99 -23.03
C VAL A 612 -4.77 3.73 -21.81
N LEU A 613 -5.40 4.85 -21.44
CA LEU A 613 -4.94 5.69 -20.33
C LEU A 613 -5.45 5.21 -18.97
N ASN A 614 -6.78 5.02 -18.85
CA ASN A 614 -7.47 4.81 -17.57
C ASN A 614 -7.86 3.33 -17.34
N GLY A 615 -7.31 2.42 -18.15
CA GLY A 615 -7.81 1.05 -18.28
C GLY A 615 -9.06 1.01 -19.18
N ASP A 616 -9.38 -0.17 -19.68
CA ASP A 616 -10.55 -0.41 -20.53
C ASP A 616 -10.93 -1.90 -20.48
N THR A 617 -12.06 -2.28 -21.07
CA THR A 617 -12.50 -3.68 -21.16
C THR A 617 -12.97 -4.02 -22.56
N ARG A 618 -12.70 -5.25 -23.01
CA ARG A 618 -13.12 -5.75 -24.32
C ARG A 618 -13.91 -7.04 -24.18
N THR A 619 -15.18 -6.99 -24.56
CA THR A 619 -16.02 -8.19 -24.65
C THR A 619 -15.67 -8.99 -25.91
N LEU A 620 -15.60 -10.31 -25.75
CA LEU A 620 -15.32 -11.31 -26.78
C LEU A 620 -16.34 -12.46 -26.65
N ASP A 621 -16.70 -13.08 -27.75
CA ASP A 621 -17.47 -14.32 -27.77
C ASP A 621 -16.52 -15.52 -27.83
N LEU A 622 -16.48 -16.34 -26.78
CA LEU A 622 -15.67 -17.56 -26.72
C LEU A 622 -16.51 -18.81 -26.98
N GLY A 623 -16.11 -19.64 -27.95
CA GLY A 623 -16.77 -20.88 -28.32
C GLY A 623 -16.97 -21.02 -29.83
N ALA A 624 -17.57 -22.14 -30.24
CA ALA A 624 -17.90 -22.38 -31.64
C ALA A 624 -19.07 -21.48 -32.10
N PRO A 625 -19.13 -21.06 -33.37
CA PRO A 625 -20.21 -20.21 -33.88
C PRO A 625 -21.62 -20.75 -33.58
N GLY A 626 -22.43 -19.94 -32.89
CA GLY A 626 -23.78 -20.32 -32.44
C GLY A 626 -23.86 -21.01 -31.07
N ASN A 627 -22.71 -21.24 -30.41
CA ASN A 627 -22.62 -21.70 -29.02
C ASN A 627 -21.45 -21.00 -28.32
N THR A 628 -21.54 -19.67 -28.19
CA THR A 628 -20.52 -18.81 -27.57
C THR A 628 -20.94 -18.34 -26.18
N THR A 629 -19.95 -18.09 -25.34
CA THR A 629 -20.09 -17.43 -24.04
C THR A 629 -19.42 -16.06 -24.10
N SER A 630 -20.13 -15.01 -23.67
CA SER A 630 -19.55 -13.67 -23.51
C SER A 630 -18.46 -13.67 -22.44
N TYR A 631 -17.29 -13.18 -22.80
CA TYR A 631 -16.09 -13.10 -21.98
C TYR A 631 -15.55 -11.66 -22.01
N THR A 632 -15.03 -11.15 -20.89
CA THR A 632 -14.51 -9.78 -20.80
C THR A 632 -13.01 -9.79 -20.51
N TRP A 633 -12.21 -9.36 -21.49
CA TRP A 633 -10.79 -9.09 -21.30
C TRP A 633 -10.60 -7.71 -20.65
N ASN A 634 -9.69 -7.62 -19.67
CA ASN A 634 -9.36 -6.36 -19.01
C ASN A 634 -8.04 -5.80 -19.56
N LEU A 635 -8.08 -4.57 -20.08
CA LEU A 635 -6.92 -3.80 -20.53
C LEU A 635 -6.46 -2.94 -19.34
N PRO A 636 -5.32 -3.23 -18.69
CA PRO A 636 -4.95 -2.52 -17.48
C PRO A 636 -4.49 -1.09 -17.77
N SER A 637 -4.83 -0.20 -16.85
CA SER A 637 -4.28 1.16 -16.79
C SER A 637 -2.78 1.17 -16.43
N GLN A 638 -2.15 2.34 -16.50
CA GLN A 638 -0.73 2.51 -16.17
C GLN A 638 -0.43 2.15 -14.70
N SER A 639 -1.26 2.60 -13.76
CA SER A 639 -1.10 2.32 -12.33
C SER A 639 -1.32 0.84 -11.99
N GLU A 640 -2.20 0.16 -12.72
CA GLU A 640 -2.49 -1.26 -12.50
C GLU A 640 -1.36 -2.20 -12.90
N CYS A 641 -0.49 -1.79 -13.82
CA CYS A 641 0.73 -2.52 -14.14
C CYS A 641 1.61 -2.71 -12.89
N LEU A 642 1.68 -1.69 -12.02
CA LEU A 642 2.53 -1.68 -10.83
C LEU A 642 1.97 -2.50 -9.65
N LYS A 643 0.72 -2.98 -9.72
CA LYS A 643 0.15 -3.93 -8.74
C LYS A 643 0.96 -5.24 -8.64
N CYS A 644 1.55 -5.68 -9.76
CA CYS A 644 2.36 -6.91 -9.83
C CYS A 644 3.86 -6.64 -10.05
N HIS A 645 4.21 -5.48 -10.61
CA HIS A 645 5.57 -5.11 -10.98
C HIS A 645 6.26 -4.31 -9.87
N THR A 646 6.50 -4.99 -8.74
CA THR A 646 7.08 -4.39 -7.53
C THR A 646 8.59 -4.58 -7.46
N VAL A 647 9.29 -3.73 -6.70
CA VAL A 647 10.73 -3.90 -6.42
C VAL A 647 11.08 -5.24 -5.76
N VAL A 648 10.17 -5.78 -4.92
CA VAL A 648 10.38 -7.07 -4.23
C VAL A 648 10.29 -8.25 -5.19
N SER A 649 9.46 -8.14 -6.23
CA SER A 649 9.38 -9.10 -7.34
C SER A 649 10.44 -8.87 -8.44
N GLY A 650 11.53 -8.14 -8.14
CA GLY A 650 12.59 -7.81 -9.10
C GLY A 650 12.20 -6.78 -10.17
N GLY A 651 11.09 -6.06 -9.98
CA GLY A 651 10.53 -5.09 -10.94
C GLY A 651 9.86 -5.74 -12.16
N ILE A 652 10.50 -6.71 -12.81
CA ILE A 652 10.06 -7.29 -14.08
C ILE A 652 9.83 -8.79 -13.99
N LEU A 653 8.60 -9.21 -14.31
CA LEU A 653 8.16 -10.59 -14.16
C LEU A 653 8.42 -11.43 -15.43
N GLY A 654 9.22 -12.49 -15.27
CA GLY A 654 9.48 -13.54 -16.27
C GLY A 654 10.94 -13.66 -16.74
N PRO A 655 11.64 -12.57 -17.11
CA PRO A 655 13.06 -12.60 -17.45
C PRO A 655 13.98 -12.97 -16.28
N GLU A 656 14.42 -14.22 -16.24
CA GLU A 656 15.40 -14.77 -15.29
C GLU A 656 16.12 -15.97 -15.94
N THR A 657 17.26 -16.40 -15.39
CA THR A 657 18.07 -17.49 -15.96
C THR A 657 17.27 -18.78 -16.13
N ALA A 658 16.47 -19.20 -15.14
CA ALA A 658 15.69 -20.43 -15.21
C ALA A 658 14.59 -20.42 -16.29
N GLN A 659 14.06 -19.24 -16.60
CA GLN A 659 13.02 -19.06 -17.61
C GLN A 659 13.58 -18.96 -19.03
N LEU A 660 14.73 -18.29 -19.19
CA LEU A 660 15.35 -18.09 -20.50
C LEU A 660 16.23 -19.28 -20.93
N ASN A 661 16.68 -20.13 -20.00
CA ASN A 661 17.43 -21.36 -20.30
C ASN A 661 16.58 -22.37 -21.10
N ARG A 662 16.51 -22.17 -22.42
CA ARG A 662 15.82 -23.00 -23.40
C ARG A 662 16.27 -22.59 -24.80
N GLU A 663 16.03 -23.46 -25.77
CA GLU A 663 16.18 -23.11 -27.18
C GLU A 663 15.06 -22.16 -27.64
N ALA A 664 15.44 -21.23 -28.51
CA ALA A 664 14.55 -20.36 -29.29
C ALA A 664 15.17 -20.07 -30.67
N ILE A 665 14.39 -19.46 -31.55
CA ILE A 665 14.85 -19.03 -32.87
C ILE A 665 15.15 -17.52 -32.83
N PHE A 666 16.38 -17.15 -33.16
CA PHE A 666 16.80 -15.76 -33.30
C PHE A 666 17.03 -15.46 -34.79
N PRO A 667 16.21 -14.61 -35.44
CA PRO A 667 16.32 -14.34 -36.88
C PRO A 667 17.72 -13.88 -37.33
N ALA A 668 18.40 -13.06 -36.52
CA ALA A 668 19.76 -12.59 -36.79
C ALA A 668 20.85 -13.68 -36.65
N LEU A 669 20.51 -14.87 -36.16
CA LEU A 669 21.39 -16.03 -36.00
C LEU A 669 20.86 -17.28 -36.74
N GLU A 670 19.90 -17.13 -37.66
CA GLU A 670 19.24 -18.26 -38.36
C GLU A 670 20.21 -19.26 -39.00
N SER A 671 21.40 -18.81 -39.45
CA SER A 671 22.44 -19.69 -40.00
C SER A 671 23.07 -20.67 -38.99
N ALA A 672 22.82 -20.50 -37.68
CA ALA A 672 23.30 -21.37 -36.61
C ALA A 672 22.28 -22.44 -36.19
N GLY A 673 21.02 -22.34 -36.62
CA GLY A 673 19.90 -23.17 -36.13
C GLY A 673 19.36 -22.68 -34.78
N PRO A 674 18.54 -23.50 -34.08
CA PRO A 674 18.08 -23.20 -32.72
C PRO A 674 19.26 -23.01 -31.78
N LEU A 675 19.24 -21.93 -30.98
CA LEU A 675 20.25 -21.63 -29.97
C LEU A 675 19.58 -21.48 -28.61
N ASN A 676 20.31 -21.79 -27.54
CA ASN A 676 19.86 -21.42 -26.21
C ASN A 676 19.83 -19.89 -26.10
N GLN A 677 18.77 -19.32 -25.51
CA GLN A 677 18.64 -17.86 -25.41
C GLN A 677 19.76 -17.23 -24.58
N LEU A 678 20.30 -17.96 -23.60
CA LEU A 678 21.42 -17.48 -22.78
C LEU A 678 22.70 -17.36 -23.62
N ASP A 679 23.03 -18.38 -24.42
CA ASP A 679 24.17 -18.37 -25.34
C ASP A 679 24.01 -17.25 -26.40
N ALA A 680 22.79 -17.01 -26.89
CA ALA A 680 22.51 -15.94 -27.84
C ALA A 680 22.70 -14.55 -27.22
N PHE A 681 22.18 -14.32 -26.01
CA PHE A 681 22.32 -13.05 -25.29
C PHE A 681 23.79 -12.79 -24.91
N GLU A 682 24.55 -13.82 -24.57
CA GLU A 682 25.99 -13.74 -24.33
C GLU A 682 26.78 -13.45 -25.62
N ALA A 683 26.48 -14.12 -26.74
CA ALA A 683 27.11 -13.88 -28.03
C ALA A 683 26.86 -12.46 -28.58
N TYR A 684 25.75 -11.84 -28.19
CA TYR A 684 25.43 -10.43 -28.42
C TYR A 684 26.09 -9.46 -27.41
N GLY A 685 26.74 -9.97 -26.36
CA GLY A 685 27.41 -9.17 -25.32
C GLY A 685 26.47 -8.53 -24.30
N LEU A 686 25.24 -9.04 -24.14
CA LEU A 686 24.18 -8.38 -23.36
C LEU A 686 24.16 -8.73 -21.87
N LEU A 687 24.97 -9.69 -21.41
CA LEU A 687 24.95 -10.20 -20.03
C LEU A 687 26.22 -9.84 -19.26
N ASN A 688 26.05 -9.50 -17.98
CA ASN A 688 27.12 -9.28 -17.01
C ASN A 688 26.75 -9.95 -15.67
N PRO A 689 27.57 -10.85 -15.08
CA PRO A 689 28.68 -11.52 -15.73
C PRO A 689 28.19 -12.45 -16.86
N VAL A 690 29.12 -12.83 -17.73
CA VAL A 690 29.03 -14.02 -18.58
C VAL A 690 28.52 -15.20 -17.78
N GLN A 691 27.58 -15.95 -18.35
CA GLN A 691 26.91 -17.05 -17.67
C GLN A 691 27.76 -18.34 -17.76
N ALA A 692 27.45 -19.34 -16.94
CA ALA A 692 27.97 -20.69 -17.19
C ALA A 692 27.23 -21.33 -18.38
N SER A 693 27.79 -22.39 -18.98
CA SER A 693 27.12 -23.11 -20.07
C SER A 693 25.68 -23.50 -19.67
N PRO A 694 24.67 -23.35 -20.55
CA PRO A 694 23.26 -23.55 -20.16
C PRO A 694 22.93 -24.93 -19.59
N GLY A 695 23.68 -25.96 -19.96
CA GLY A 695 23.55 -27.32 -19.40
C GLY A 695 23.94 -27.45 -17.92
N SER A 696 24.59 -26.44 -17.33
CA SER A 696 24.90 -26.36 -15.88
C SER A 696 24.06 -25.34 -15.14
N LEU A 697 23.16 -24.63 -15.82
CA LEU A 697 22.31 -23.59 -15.22
C LEU A 697 20.91 -24.12 -14.88
N PRO A 698 20.21 -23.48 -13.91
CA PRO A 698 18.81 -23.79 -13.65
C PRO A 698 17.95 -23.66 -14.90
N ARG A 699 16.89 -24.46 -14.97
CA ARG A 699 15.86 -24.41 -16.00
C ARG A 699 14.52 -24.79 -15.39
N PHE A 700 13.47 -24.02 -15.65
CA PHE A 700 12.11 -24.46 -15.34
C PHE A 700 11.61 -25.44 -16.40
N PRO A 701 10.97 -26.56 -16.02
CA PRO A 701 10.22 -27.38 -16.96
C PRO A 701 8.93 -26.67 -17.38
N SER A 702 8.38 -27.01 -18.54
CA SER A 702 7.00 -26.63 -18.90
C SER A 702 5.98 -27.52 -18.18
N LEU A 703 4.72 -27.10 -18.05
CA LEU A 703 3.65 -27.95 -17.48
C LEU A 703 3.53 -29.31 -18.20
N SER A 704 3.71 -29.30 -19.52
CA SER A 704 3.68 -30.47 -20.41
C SER A 704 4.95 -31.32 -20.41
N ASP A 705 6.00 -30.94 -19.66
CA ASP A 705 7.26 -31.69 -19.64
C ASP A 705 7.11 -33.01 -18.87
N ALA A 706 6.94 -34.10 -19.60
CA ALA A 706 6.82 -35.45 -19.03
C ALA A 706 8.15 -36.00 -18.47
N GLY A 707 9.30 -35.37 -18.77
CA GLY A 707 10.60 -35.72 -18.20
C GLY A 707 10.81 -35.17 -16.79
N ALA A 708 10.11 -34.08 -16.45
CA ALA A 708 10.16 -33.46 -15.13
C ALA A 708 9.16 -34.07 -14.14
N SER A 709 9.51 -34.07 -12.86
CA SER A 709 8.60 -34.48 -11.79
C SER A 709 7.37 -33.58 -11.69
N LEU A 710 6.34 -34.05 -10.99
CA LEU A 710 5.16 -33.23 -10.66
C LEU A 710 5.54 -32.05 -9.74
N GLU A 711 6.54 -32.24 -8.88
CA GLU A 711 7.05 -31.18 -8.01
C GLU A 711 7.72 -30.08 -8.82
N GLU A 712 8.73 -30.38 -9.64
CA GLU A 712 9.46 -29.36 -10.42
C GLU A 712 8.50 -28.51 -11.29
N ARG A 713 7.50 -29.14 -11.92
CA ARG A 713 6.46 -28.44 -12.69
C ARG A 713 5.54 -27.58 -11.82
N SER A 714 5.12 -28.09 -10.66
CA SER A 714 4.30 -27.34 -9.70
C SER A 714 5.05 -26.14 -9.12
N ARG A 715 6.31 -26.34 -8.72
CA ARG A 715 7.18 -25.29 -8.16
C ARG A 715 7.50 -24.22 -9.20
N ALA A 716 7.77 -24.60 -10.45
CA ALA A 716 7.95 -23.65 -11.56
C ALA A 716 6.67 -22.83 -11.85
N TYR A 717 5.50 -23.47 -11.88
CA TYR A 717 4.23 -22.76 -12.07
C TYR A 717 3.94 -21.78 -10.92
N LEU A 718 4.08 -22.23 -9.66
CA LEU A 718 3.88 -21.40 -8.47
C LEU A 718 4.87 -20.24 -8.40
N HIS A 719 6.14 -20.44 -8.79
CA HIS A 719 7.08 -19.34 -8.95
C HIS A 719 6.54 -18.32 -9.95
N SER A 720 6.21 -18.78 -11.16
CA SER A 720 5.91 -17.93 -12.32
C SER A 720 4.56 -17.19 -12.24
N ASN A 721 3.63 -17.69 -11.42
CA ASN A 721 2.25 -17.17 -11.32
C ASN A 721 1.88 -16.62 -9.94
N CYS A 722 2.60 -17.02 -8.88
CA CYS A 722 2.19 -16.74 -7.50
C CYS A 722 3.28 -16.06 -6.66
N SER A 723 4.57 -16.34 -6.91
CA SER A 723 5.66 -15.79 -6.08
C SER A 723 5.79 -14.26 -6.15
N ASN A 724 5.28 -13.63 -7.21
CA ASN A 724 5.28 -12.18 -7.39
C ASN A 724 4.53 -11.46 -6.25
N CYS A 725 3.53 -12.13 -5.66
CA CYS A 725 2.77 -11.64 -4.52
C CYS A 725 3.12 -12.41 -3.22
N HIS A 726 3.37 -13.72 -3.34
CA HIS A 726 3.68 -14.64 -2.24
C HIS A 726 5.18 -15.00 -2.21
N ARG A 727 5.99 -14.05 -1.76
CA ARG A 727 7.40 -14.25 -1.37
C ARG A 727 7.69 -13.36 -0.17
N SER A 728 8.85 -13.51 0.45
CA SER A 728 9.29 -12.60 1.53
C SER A 728 9.25 -11.13 1.06
N GLY A 729 8.56 -10.28 1.83
CA GLY A 729 8.30 -8.87 1.47
C GLY A 729 7.21 -8.65 0.40
N GLY A 730 6.57 -9.72 -0.10
CA GLY A 730 5.55 -9.66 -1.14
C GLY A 730 4.22 -9.04 -0.68
N THR A 731 3.39 -8.66 -1.65
CA THR A 731 2.19 -7.83 -1.45
C THR A 731 1.08 -8.48 -0.61
N THR A 732 1.14 -9.79 -0.32
CA THR A 732 0.10 -10.47 0.47
C THR A 732 0.32 -10.45 1.97
N GLY A 733 1.48 -10.01 2.47
CA GLY A 733 1.79 -9.97 3.91
C GLY A 733 1.84 -11.35 4.61
N THR A 734 1.72 -12.44 3.84
CA THR A 734 1.73 -13.82 4.34
C THR A 734 3.15 -14.36 4.45
N ALA A 735 3.40 -15.29 5.37
CA ALA A 735 4.65 -16.06 5.43
C ALA A 735 4.89 -17.04 4.25
N LEU A 736 3.99 -17.07 3.26
CA LEU A 736 4.08 -17.90 2.07
C LEU A 736 5.24 -17.48 1.17
N ASP A 737 6.00 -18.48 0.69
CA ASP A 737 7.06 -18.27 -0.30
C ASP A 737 6.98 -19.26 -1.46
N PHE A 738 6.43 -18.81 -2.59
CA PHE A 738 6.26 -19.63 -3.79
C PHE A 738 7.46 -19.61 -4.74
N LEU A 739 8.62 -19.04 -4.35
CA LEU A 739 9.86 -19.19 -5.12
C LEU A 739 10.19 -20.68 -5.30
N ALA A 740 10.44 -21.10 -6.55
CA ALA A 740 10.76 -22.50 -6.90
C ALA A 740 11.95 -23.10 -6.12
N THR A 741 12.91 -22.26 -5.69
CA THR A 741 14.09 -22.64 -4.91
C THR A 741 13.81 -22.91 -3.44
N SER A 742 12.66 -22.47 -2.91
CA SER A 742 12.33 -22.61 -1.49
C SER A 742 11.91 -24.04 -1.16
N SER A 743 12.36 -24.57 -0.02
CA SER A 743 11.97 -25.90 0.43
C SER A 743 10.49 -25.94 0.84
N LEU A 744 9.88 -27.14 0.89
CA LEU A 744 8.49 -27.32 1.31
C LEU A 744 8.21 -26.76 2.72
N THR A 745 9.20 -26.80 3.61
CA THR A 745 9.15 -26.13 4.93
C THR A 745 9.18 -24.61 4.79
N ALA A 746 10.12 -24.07 4.00
CA ALA A 746 10.33 -22.62 3.86
C ALA A 746 9.14 -21.92 3.18
N MET A 747 8.42 -22.59 2.29
CA MET A 747 7.23 -22.03 1.65
C MET A 747 5.99 -21.94 2.57
N ALA A 748 6.05 -22.47 3.80
CA ALA A 748 5.07 -22.27 4.87
C ALA A 748 3.61 -22.67 4.55
N VAL A 749 3.40 -23.70 3.72
CA VAL A 749 2.06 -24.19 3.33
C VAL A 749 1.60 -25.45 4.08
N CYS A 750 2.55 -26.28 4.51
CA CYS A 750 2.27 -27.68 4.84
C CYS A 750 1.64 -27.81 6.23
N ASN A 751 0.41 -28.34 6.31
CA ASN A 751 -0.40 -28.36 7.56
C ASN A 751 -0.62 -26.96 8.18
N VAL A 752 -0.56 -25.89 7.40
CA VAL A 752 -0.83 -24.52 7.85
C VAL A 752 -2.26 -24.12 7.45
N ASN A 753 -3.06 -23.61 8.39
CA ASN A 753 -4.39 -23.09 8.10
C ASN A 753 -4.32 -21.85 7.21
N ALA A 754 -5.20 -21.75 6.22
CA ALA A 754 -5.26 -20.60 5.34
C ALA A 754 -5.83 -19.36 6.05
N ALA A 755 -5.17 -18.21 5.88
CA ALA A 755 -5.71 -16.93 6.31
C ALA A 755 -6.91 -16.56 5.43
N GLY A 756 -8.04 -16.18 6.05
CA GLY A 756 -9.28 -15.79 5.36
C GLY A 756 -10.36 -16.87 5.25
N GLY A 757 -10.13 -18.07 5.80
CA GLY A 757 -11.14 -19.14 5.87
C GLY A 757 -10.72 -20.42 5.15
N ASN A 758 -11.67 -21.33 4.92
CA ASN A 758 -11.39 -22.63 4.31
C ASN A 758 -11.47 -22.65 2.77
N PHE A 759 -11.94 -21.57 2.12
CA PHE A 759 -12.05 -21.43 0.66
C PHE A 759 -12.77 -22.60 -0.04
N GLY A 760 -13.73 -23.24 0.65
CA GLY A 760 -14.48 -24.38 0.16
C GLY A 760 -13.87 -25.76 0.44
N THR A 761 -12.68 -25.85 1.07
CA THR A 761 -12.12 -27.13 1.54
C THR A 761 -12.66 -27.51 2.92
N SER A 762 -12.56 -28.79 3.27
CA SER A 762 -13.02 -29.31 4.57
C SER A 762 -12.00 -29.11 5.68
N SER A 763 -10.69 -29.19 5.40
CA SER A 763 -9.64 -28.96 6.39
C SER A 763 -9.25 -27.49 6.58
N GLY A 764 -9.43 -26.64 5.57
CA GLY A 764 -8.93 -25.27 5.55
C GLY A 764 -7.40 -25.14 5.48
N LEU A 765 -6.68 -26.23 5.20
CA LEU A 765 -5.21 -26.23 5.10
C LEU A 765 -4.75 -25.69 3.73
N LEU A 766 -3.69 -24.88 3.75
CA LEU A 766 -3.02 -24.37 2.54
C LEU A 766 -2.54 -25.53 1.65
N LEU A 767 -1.87 -26.51 2.26
CA LEU A 767 -1.53 -27.80 1.68
C LEU A 767 -1.84 -28.91 2.69
N SER A 768 -2.71 -29.83 2.29
CA SER A 768 -3.12 -31.05 3.01
C SER A 768 -2.40 -32.25 2.37
N PRO A 769 -1.38 -32.86 3.03
CA PRO A 769 -0.59 -33.95 2.46
C PRO A 769 -1.47 -35.12 2.01
N GLY A 770 -1.26 -35.58 0.77
CA GLY A 770 -2.00 -36.69 0.18
C GLY A 770 -3.43 -36.35 -0.26
N ASN A 771 -3.87 -35.09 -0.11
CA ASN A 771 -5.22 -34.65 -0.49
C ASN A 771 -5.20 -33.26 -1.16
N GLY A 772 -4.88 -33.25 -2.46
CA GLY A 772 -4.87 -32.04 -3.29
C GLY A 772 -6.25 -31.42 -3.48
N ASP A 773 -7.32 -32.22 -3.54
CA ASP A 773 -8.69 -31.70 -3.67
C ASP A 773 -9.16 -30.93 -2.42
N ASP A 774 -8.65 -31.28 -1.24
CA ASP A 774 -8.92 -30.59 0.03
C ASP A 774 -7.88 -29.50 0.40
N SER A 775 -6.96 -29.18 -0.51
CA SER A 775 -5.90 -28.18 -0.29
C SER A 775 -6.28 -26.82 -0.85
N VAL A 776 -6.21 -25.77 -0.02
CA VAL A 776 -6.61 -24.41 -0.40
C VAL A 776 -5.82 -23.87 -1.60
N ILE A 777 -4.56 -24.23 -1.78
CA ILE A 777 -3.79 -23.83 -2.99
C ILE A 777 -4.49 -24.30 -4.27
N HIS A 778 -4.96 -25.54 -4.32
CA HIS A 778 -5.67 -26.09 -5.47
C HIS A 778 -7.10 -25.54 -5.59
N ALA A 779 -7.82 -25.43 -4.48
CA ALA A 779 -9.17 -24.85 -4.45
C ALA A 779 -9.21 -23.38 -4.93
N ARG A 780 -8.14 -22.60 -4.65
CA ARG A 780 -8.03 -21.21 -5.13
C ARG A 780 -7.56 -21.09 -6.58
N LEU A 781 -6.88 -22.09 -7.14
CA LEU A 781 -6.61 -22.14 -8.58
C LEU A 781 -7.89 -22.42 -9.37
N THR A 782 -8.70 -23.38 -8.92
CA THR A 782 -9.94 -23.82 -9.61
C THR A 782 -11.19 -23.01 -9.24
N GLY A 783 -11.16 -22.26 -8.14
CA GLY A 783 -12.26 -21.44 -7.64
C GLY A 783 -12.65 -20.27 -8.54
N SER A 784 -13.63 -19.47 -8.12
CA SER A 784 -14.12 -18.29 -8.86
C SER A 784 -14.33 -17.08 -7.94
N GLY A 785 -14.51 -15.89 -8.54
CA GLY A 785 -14.70 -14.64 -7.79
C GLY A 785 -13.52 -14.33 -6.86
N ALA A 786 -13.83 -13.73 -5.69
CA ALA A 786 -12.83 -13.32 -4.69
C ALA A 786 -11.95 -14.46 -4.13
N ASN A 787 -12.40 -15.72 -4.27
CA ASN A 787 -11.63 -16.88 -3.79
C ASN A 787 -10.50 -17.27 -4.74
N ARG A 788 -10.52 -16.86 -6.01
CA ARG A 788 -9.50 -17.24 -7.00
C ARG A 788 -8.12 -16.62 -6.74
N MET A 789 -7.07 -17.36 -7.09
CA MET A 789 -5.70 -16.87 -7.23
C MET A 789 -5.08 -17.33 -8.58
N PRO A 790 -4.33 -16.48 -9.30
CA PRO A 790 -4.13 -15.05 -9.05
C PRO A 790 -5.39 -14.23 -9.38
N PRO A 791 -5.70 -13.15 -8.62
CA PRO A 791 -6.94 -12.40 -8.75
C PRO A 791 -6.86 -11.29 -9.81
N LEU A 792 -5.69 -11.11 -10.43
CA LEU A 792 -5.39 -10.08 -11.42
C LEU A 792 -5.09 -10.76 -12.76
N GLY A 793 -5.75 -10.31 -13.82
CA GLY A 793 -5.52 -10.81 -15.18
C GLY A 793 -5.97 -12.25 -15.45
N THR A 794 -6.78 -12.86 -14.57
CA THR A 794 -7.44 -14.14 -14.84
C THR A 794 -8.92 -14.14 -14.44
N THR A 795 -9.74 -14.78 -15.27
CA THR A 795 -11.18 -15.08 -15.10
C THR A 795 -11.52 -16.50 -15.56
N LEU A 796 -10.59 -17.21 -16.20
CA LEU A 796 -10.57 -18.67 -16.41
C LEU A 796 -9.42 -19.31 -15.60
N PHE A 797 -9.59 -20.57 -15.17
CA PHE A 797 -8.52 -21.31 -14.48
C PHE A 797 -7.71 -22.15 -15.47
N ASP A 798 -6.46 -22.45 -15.13
CA ASP A 798 -5.59 -23.33 -15.90
C ASP A 798 -5.83 -24.78 -15.46
N ASP A 799 -6.64 -25.53 -16.21
CA ASP A 799 -6.93 -26.95 -15.97
C ASP A 799 -5.65 -27.78 -15.82
N THR A 800 -4.64 -27.51 -16.65
CA THR A 800 -3.40 -28.30 -16.69
C THR A 800 -2.55 -28.03 -15.45
N ALA A 801 -2.43 -26.76 -15.05
CA ALA A 801 -1.72 -26.41 -13.82
C ALA A 801 -2.44 -26.92 -12.57
N ALA A 802 -3.77 -26.82 -12.53
CA ALA A 802 -4.58 -27.36 -11.44
C ALA A 802 -4.35 -28.86 -11.27
N ASP A 803 -4.42 -29.64 -12.35
CA ASP A 803 -4.16 -31.08 -12.31
C ASP A 803 -2.73 -31.43 -11.90
N VAL A 804 -1.72 -30.72 -12.42
CA VAL A 804 -0.31 -30.95 -12.04
C VAL A 804 -0.09 -30.68 -10.55
N ILE A 805 -0.62 -29.58 -10.02
CA ILE A 805 -0.49 -29.19 -8.61
C ILE A 805 -1.28 -30.13 -7.70
N ARG A 806 -2.51 -30.51 -8.07
CA ARG A 806 -3.30 -31.50 -7.34
C ARG A 806 -2.57 -32.84 -7.22
N ASN A 807 -2.03 -33.33 -8.33
CA ASN A 807 -1.32 -34.61 -8.36
C ASN A 807 0.03 -34.55 -7.64
N TRP A 808 0.71 -33.40 -7.63
CA TRP A 808 1.88 -33.17 -6.77
C TRP A 808 1.51 -33.29 -5.29
N ILE A 809 0.47 -32.59 -4.83
CA ILE A 809 0.02 -32.63 -3.42
C ILE A 809 -0.42 -34.04 -3.01
N ASN A 810 -1.12 -34.77 -3.89
CA ASN A 810 -1.48 -36.17 -3.68
C ASN A 810 -0.25 -37.09 -3.51
N GLY A 811 0.91 -36.72 -4.04
CA GLY A 811 2.18 -37.43 -3.87
C GLY A 811 2.91 -37.15 -2.55
N ILE A 812 2.52 -36.12 -1.80
CA ILE A 812 3.18 -35.74 -0.54
C ILE A 812 2.60 -36.59 0.61
N ALA A 813 3.36 -37.57 1.07
CA ALA A 813 2.90 -38.50 2.12
C ALA A 813 2.79 -37.86 3.52
N SER A 814 3.63 -36.88 3.84
CA SER A 814 3.64 -36.15 5.11
C SER A 814 4.39 -34.82 4.97
N CYS A 815 4.12 -33.86 5.86
CA CYS A 815 4.95 -32.66 5.96
C CYS A 815 6.34 -32.97 6.53
N PRO A 816 7.39 -32.26 6.08
CA PRO A 816 8.75 -32.31 6.62
C PRO A 816 8.89 -31.59 7.97
#